data_AF-A0A9P0B6Z5-F1
#
_entry.id   AF-A0A9P0B6Z5-F1
#
_cell.length_a   1.000
_cell.length_b   1.000
_cell.length_c   1.000
_cell.angle_alpha   90.00
_cell.angle_beta   90.00
_cell.angle_gamma   90.00
#
_symmetry.space_group_name_H-M   'P 1'
#
loop_
_entity.id
_entity.type
_entity.pdbx_description
1 polymer ?
#
loop_
_entity_poly.entity_id
_entity_poly.type
_entity_poly.pdbx_seq_one_letter_code
_entity_poly.pdbx_strand_id
1 'polypeptide(L)'
;MFASLKNKIKEETGSDLSKLTAKITSSTVQKIDSLRGRSHQGSTSSLNSIVSSDGLREDIQNESEEFKKRLSRIESEYSRKLELKEVEWKDLVKQKDKHLHIIEKEKEEAYKQILNLKESLKDAEDFKQKILNHQENNEQIETLQVQELSKVKQLVLLREQELSEKTAALKEANNQLEKLRSEVNRLRRQEEQLSDIQDDLESLRHSSSRDLATLATNLAQCEEERRHLSDLVAVLRERLSNETSTDEHAVKERRLLEQRLEEAHLHLADIKTSWSDKIASLETQVGRLSRQAAEESAERRRAVQDKELLNDKIKQLEAELECNKFDLNNKENKIKRLTADINELSFELKSLKTENEEEIAFLRGELGNSKTELKVVKKNLENSESELNKTEDERSKLKISVDSEHQASNSLRQIITKLERELAEEKSNSLNVQKTLTRVTTEKNTTLLRNAEISQQMEMVKQKMKRQEQEMNELLNKLLNLEEENSKLKDSKSIEKQLRDNIVELEEQISEKNTNIKTLQLRLADLKKTLQQELRTPGNSNYHTDLMENTAAVLTPSQMFTKNFPNSVKRDEEDVNFKYLKHVIIKFLTSREYEAQHLIKAISTLLKFTPEEERLIHETLEWKKSWFGSRPKSKSKLFPS
;
A
#
# COMPACT_ATOMS: atom_id res chain seq x y z
N MET A 1 -40.05 -10.82 -14.00
CA MET A 1 -39.16 -10.13 -13.05
C MET A 1 -39.32 -8.60 -13.07
N PHE A 2 -38.94 -7.87 -14.13
CA PHE A 2 -38.96 -6.39 -14.17
C PHE A 2 -40.24 -5.69 -13.62
N ALA A 3 -41.43 -6.22 -13.89
CA ALA A 3 -42.68 -5.64 -13.38
C ALA A 3 -42.77 -5.65 -11.83
N SER A 4 -42.26 -6.70 -11.18
CA SER A 4 -42.27 -6.82 -9.71
C SER A 4 -41.36 -5.79 -9.04
N LEU A 5 -40.16 -5.58 -9.61
CA LEU A 5 -39.22 -4.56 -9.16
C LEU A 5 -39.80 -3.14 -9.32
N LYS A 6 -40.51 -2.89 -10.45
CA LYS A 6 -41.16 -1.60 -10.72
C LYS A 6 -42.29 -1.28 -9.74
N ASN A 7 -43.06 -2.29 -9.31
CA ASN A 7 -44.08 -2.13 -8.29
C ASN A 7 -43.47 -1.86 -6.90
N LYS A 8 -42.45 -2.62 -6.50
CA LYS A 8 -41.84 -2.47 -5.16
C LYS A 8 -41.17 -1.09 -4.97
N ILE A 9 -40.50 -0.57 -6.00
CA ILE A 9 -39.95 0.80 -5.97
C ILE A 9 -41.07 1.86 -5.87
N LYS A 10 -42.22 1.65 -6.52
CA LYS A 10 -43.38 2.56 -6.42
C LYS A 10 -43.99 2.58 -5.02
N GLU A 11 -43.99 1.43 -4.36
CA GLU A 11 -44.49 1.24 -2.98
C GLU A 11 -43.56 1.91 -1.95
N GLU A 12 -42.24 1.78 -2.10
CA GLU A 12 -41.25 2.37 -1.18
C GLU A 12 -40.99 3.89 -1.39
N THR A 13 -41.23 4.43 -2.59
CA THR A 13 -40.88 5.84 -2.93
C THR A 13 -42.08 6.76 -3.23
N GLY A 14 -43.31 6.24 -3.20
CA GLY A 14 -44.55 7.01 -3.28
C GLY A 14 -44.76 7.85 -4.55
N SER A 15 -43.93 7.68 -5.59
CA SER A 15 -43.92 8.57 -6.76
C SER A 15 -43.60 7.83 -8.07
N ASP A 16 -44.36 8.13 -9.12
CA ASP A 16 -44.17 7.49 -10.43
C ASP A 16 -42.91 8.02 -11.14
N LEU A 17 -41.98 7.11 -11.43
CA LEU A 17 -40.67 7.36 -12.05
C LEU A 17 -40.74 8.23 -13.32
N SER A 18 -41.84 8.15 -14.08
CA SER A 18 -42.12 8.94 -15.28
C SER A 18 -42.10 10.46 -15.06
N LYS A 19 -42.25 10.94 -13.83
CA LYS A 19 -42.17 12.38 -13.50
C LYS A 19 -40.73 12.88 -13.30
N LEU A 20 -39.75 12.00 -13.13
CA LEU A 20 -38.35 12.39 -12.90
C LEU A 20 -37.62 12.72 -14.22
N THR A 21 -37.83 11.91 -15.26
CA THR A 21 -37.19 12.07 -16.58
C THR A 21 -37.51 13.43 -17.21
N ALA A 22 -38.72 13.96 -16.99
CA ALA A 22 -39.17 15.25 -17.50
C ALA A 22 -38.43 16.46 -16.91
N LYS A 23 -37.70 16.31 -15.79
CA LYS A 23 -36.94 17.42 -15.16
C LYS A 23 -35.49 17.54 -15.64
N ILE A 24 -34.93 16.52 -16.27
CA ILE A 24 -33.51 16.49 -16.69
C ILE A 24 -33.32 17.03 -18.12
N THR A 25 -34.34 16.92 -18.98
CA THR A 25 -34.29 17.40 -20.37
C THR A 25 -34.52 18.92 -20.52
N SER A 26 -35.04 19.60 -19.50
CA SER A 26 -35.51 20.98 -19.61
C SER A 26 -34.45 22.07 -19.34
N SER A 27 -33.29 21.74 -18.77
CA SER A 27 -32.28 22.72 -18.33
C SER A 27 -31.12 22.93 -19.31
N THR A 28 -30.86 21.99 -20.22
CA THR A 28 -29.66 22.01 -21.09
C THR A 28 -29.91 22.65 -22.46
N VAL A 29 -31.18 22.89 -22.85
CA VAL A 29 -31.54 23.34 -24.21
C VAL A 29 -31.38 24.85 -24.40
N GLN A 30 -31.47 25.68 -23.36
CA GLN A 30 -31.47 27.15 -23.46
C GLN A 30 -30.08 27.80 -23.69
N LYS A 31 -29.10 27.10 -24.29
CA LYS A 31 -27.76 27.70 -24.52
C LYS A 31 -27.03 27.29 -25.81
N ILE A 32 -27.71 26.74 -26.80
CA ILE A 32 -27.12 26.46 -28.14
C ILE A 32 -28.07 26.92 -29.26
N ASP A 33 -28.51 28.18 -29.21
CA ASP A 33 -29.29 28.81 -30.30
C ASP A 33 -28.95 30.31 -30.44
N SER A 34 -27.70 30.60 -30.80
CA SER A 34 -27.21 31.99 -31.01
C SER A 34 -26.08 32.10 -32.04
N LEU A 35 -25.88 31.09 -32.90
CA LEU A 35 -24.82 31.05 -33.91
C LEU A 35 -25.31 30.57 -35.29
N ARG A 36 -26.35 31.23 -35.84
CA ARG A 36 -26.66 31.12 -37.27
C ARG A 36 -27.27 32.39 -37.88
N GLY A 37 -26.41 33.17 -38.54
CA GLY A 37 -26.76 33.92 -39.75
C GLY A 37 -27.50 35.25 -39.60
N ARG A 38 -26.78 36.36 -39.80
CA ARG A 38 -27.29 37.45 -40.64
C ARG A 38 -26.17 38.15 -41.39
N SER A 39 -26.07 37.85 -42.68
CA SER A 39 -25.18 38.52 -43.64
C SER A 39 -25.96 39.53 -44.47
N HIS A 40 -25.55 40.80 -44.48
CA HIS A 40 -25.58 41.70 -45.65
C HIS A 40 -24.97 43.06 -45.30
N GLN A 41 -24.64 43.85 -46.33
CA GLN A 41 -24.12 45.24 -46.27
C GLN A 41 -22.77 45.35 -45.53
N GLY A 42 -21.60 45.42 -46.19
CA GLY A 42 -21.35 45.51 -47.63
C GLY A 42 -21.25 46.95 -48.14
N SER A 43 -20.04 47.52 -48.06
CA SER A 43 -19.58 48.69 -48.83
C SER A 43 -18.10 48.48 -49.19
N THR A 44 -17.76 48.64 -50.46
CA THR A 44 -16.40 48.56 -51.01
C THR A 44 -15.87 49.93 -51.39
N SER A 45 -14.57 50.04 -51.69
CA SER A 45 -13.95 51.14 -52.48
C SER A 45 -14.05 52.57 -51.90
N SER A 46 -13.26 53.55 -52.33
CA SER A 46 -11.89 53.57 -52.87
C SER A 46 -11.33 54.99 -52.70
N LEU A 47 -10.02 55.16 -52.79
CA LEU A 47 -9.39 56.47 -52.96
C LEU A 47 -9.86 57.13 -54.26
N ASN A 48 -10.31 58.39 -54.20
CA ASN A 48 -9.85 59.54 -55.00
C ASN A 48 -10.87 60.69 -55.05
N SER A 49 -10.46 61.89 -54.65
CA SER A 49 -10.97 63.16 -55.18
C SER A 49 -10.04 64.32 -54.75
N ILE A 50 -9.22 64.82 -55.68
CA ILE A 50 -8.41 66.03 -55.47
C ILE A 50 -9.21 67.22 -55.99
N VAL A 51 -9.39 68.26 -55.16
CA VAL A 51 -9.69 69.63 -55.61
C VAL A 51 -8.83 70.59 -54.79
N SER A 52 -8.26 71.58 -55.47
CA SER A 52 -7.25 72.50 -54.93
C SER A 52 -7.78 73.49 -53.90
N SER A 53 -6.94 73.85 -52.93
CA SER A 53 -6.87 75.20 -52.38
C SER A 53 -5.40 75.60 -52.31
N ASP A 54 -5.00 76.54 -53.15
CA ASP A 54 -3.65 77.13 -53.13
C ASP A 54 -3.52 78.14 -51.98
N GLY A 55 -2.28 78.38 -51.54
CA GLY A 55 -1.94 79.46 -50.61
C GLY A 55 -1.58 79.04 -49.18
N LEU A 56 -0.41 79.54 -48.74
CA LEU A 56 0.03 79.80 -47.37
C LEU A 56 0.65 78.67 -46.51
N ARG A 57 1.98 78.58 -46.65
CA ARG A 57 3.02 78.60 -45.58
C ARG A 57 3.30 77.33 -44.76
N GLU A 58 4.59 77.12 -44.57
CA GLU A 58 5.25 75.90 -44.07
C GLU A 58 5.08 75.62 -42.57
N ASP A 59 4.48 76.51 -41.78
CA ASP A 59 4.34 76.34 -40.33
C ASP A 59 3.39 75.19 -39.94
N ILE A 60 2.34 74.94 -40.74
CA ILE A 60 1.36 73.86 -40.49
C ILE A 60 2.00 72.47 -40.62
N GLN A 61 3.11 72.36 -41.35
CA GLN A 61 3.84 71.09 -41.55
C GLN A 61 4.31 70.50 -40.21
N ASN A 62 4.79 71.33 -39.28
CA ASN A 62 5.30 70.89 -37.98
C ASN A 62 4.19 70.44 -37.03
N GLU A 63 3.09 71.19 -36.91
CA GLU A 63 1.95 70.77 -36.09
C GLU A 63 1.30 69.50 -36.65
N SER A 64 1.15 69.39 -37.98
CA SER A 64 0.66 68.16 -38.63
C SER A 64 1.57 66.96 -38.36
N GLU A 65 2.88 67.15 -38.36
CA GLU A 65 3.86 66.13 -37.99
C GLU A 65 3.79 65.74 -36.49
N GLU A 66 3.58 66.69 -35.57
CA GLU A 66 3.34 66.37 -34.16
C GLU A 66 2.03 65.62 -33.94
N PHE A 67 0.93 66.04 -34.59
CA PHE A 67 -0.35 65.34 -34.52
C PHE A 67 -0.25 63.92 -35.11
N LYS A 68 0.45 63.72 -36.23
CA LYS A 68 0.75 62.37 -36.77
C LYS A 68 1.58 61.54 -35.80
N LYS A 69 2.66 62.09 -35.24
CA LYS A 69 3.49 61.40 -34.24
C LYS A 69 2.70 61.05 -32.98
N ARG A 70 1.74 61.90 -32.58
CA ARG A 70 0.83 61.66 -31.45
C ARG A 70 -0.20 60.58 -31.75
N LEU A 71 -0.82 60.58 -32.95
CA LEU A 71 -1.70 59.49 -33.41
C LEU A 71 -0.93 58.17 -33.47
N SER A 72 0.20 58.13 -34.16
CA SER A 72 1.02 56.92 -34.32
C SER A 72 1.50 56.37 -32.97
N ARG A 73 1.81 57.23 -31.99
CA ARG A 73 2.14 56.83 -30.61
C ARG A 73 0.93 56.25 -29.87
N ILE A 74 -0.28 56.80 -30.07
CA ILE A 74 -1.53 56.29 -29.52
C ILE A 74 -1.91 54.95 -30.16
N GLU A 75 -1.81 54.81 -31.49
CA GLU A 75 -2.01 53.53 -32.21
C GLU A 75 -1.00 52.48 -31.75
N SER A 76 0.28 52.84 -31.61
CA SER A 76 1.32 51.94 -31.08
C SER A 76 1.02 51.48 -29.66
N GLU A 77 0.43 52.33 -28.82
CA GLU A 77 -0.04 51.94 -27.48
C GLU A 77 -1.27 51.04 -27.54
N TYR A 78 -2.25 51.32 -28.40
CA TYR A 78 -3.43 50.45 -28.55
C TYR A 78 -3.06 49.08 -29.11
N SER A 79 -2.19 49.00 -30.11
CA SER A 79 -1.64 47.75 -30.63
C SER A 79 -0.89 46.98 -29.54
N ARG A 80 0.00 47.63 -28.77
CA ARG A 80 0.69 46.98 -27.63
C ARG A 80 -0.28 46.51 -26.54
N LYS A 81 -1.35 47.26 -26.26
CA LYS A 81 -2.40 46.88 -25.29
C LYS A 81 -3.24 45.70 -25.79
N LEU A 82 -3.53 45.64 -27.08
CA LEU A 82 -4.22 44.53 -27.73
C LEU A 82 -3.36 43.26 -27.75
N GLU A 83 -2.09 43.40 -28.11
CA GLU A 83 -1.09 42.31 -28.14
C GLU A 83 -0.84 41.74 -26.74
N LEU A 84 -0.71 42.59 -25.71
CA LEU A 84 -0.67 42.17 -24.30
C LEU A 84 -1.94 41.39 -23.89
N LYS A 85 -3.13 41.85 -24.31
CA LYS A 85 -4.38 41.13 -24.05
C LYS A 85 -4.44 39.81 -24.81
N GLU A 86 -3.94 39.73 -26.04
CA GLU A 86 -3.89 38.47 -26.78
C GLU A 86 -2.94 37.45 -26.11
N VAL A 87 -1.82 37.90 -25.53
CA VAL A 87 -0.94 37.07 -24.70
C VAL A 87 -1.64 36.62 -23.41
N GLU A 88 -2.27 37.52 -22.65
CA GLU A 88 -3.04 37.19 -21.45
C GLU A 88 -4.12 36.12 -21.74
N TRP A 89 -4.85 36.26 -22.85
CA TRP A 89 -5.89 35.31 -23.24
C TRP A 89 -5.31 33.96 -23.67
N LYS A 90 -4.21 33.94 -24.42
CA LYS A 90 -3.49 32.70 -24.78
C LYS A 90 -2.98 31.96 -23.54
N ASP A 91 -2.47 32.67 -22.53
CA ASP A 91 -2.00 32.04 -21.29
C ASP A 91 -3.15 31.60 -20.37
N LEU A 92 -4.27 32.33 -20.35
CA LEU A 92 -5.49 31.89 -19.66
C LEU A 92 -6.07 30.61 -20.28
N VAL A 93 -6.08 30.51 -21.62
CA VAL A 93 -6.48 29.28 -22.33
C VAL A 93 -5.55 28.12 -21.96
N LYS A 94 -4.22 28.28 -22.06
CA LYS A 94 -3.25 27.25 -21.63
C LYS A 94 -3.44 26.81 -20.17
N GLN A 95 -3.85 27.71 -19.27
CA GLN A 95 -4.16 27.36 -17.87
C GLN A 95 -5.44 26.54 -17.76
N LYS A 96 -6.48 26.87 -18.55
CA LYS A 96 -7.73 26.08 -18.60
C LYS A 96 -7.51 24.70 -19.21
N ASP A 97 -6.74 24.59 -20.29
CA ASP A 97 -6.43 23.30 -20.94
C ASP A 97 -5.67 22.37 -19.99
N LYS A 98 -4.67 22.90 -19.27
CA LYS A 98 -3.96 22.16 -18.21
C LYS A 98 -4.90 21.69 -17.09
N HIS A 99 -5.82 22.54 -16.65
CA HIS A 99 -6.77 22.19 -15.60
C HIS A 99 -7.82 21.16 -16.08
N LEU A 100 -8.23 21.23 -17.34
CA LEU A 100 -9.10 20.22 -17.97
C LEU A 100 -8.40 18.87 -18.02
N HIS A 101 -7.15 18.81 -18.49
CA HIS A 101 -6.38 17.58 -18.56
C HIS A 101 -6.14 16.92 -17.19
N ILE A 102 -5.95 17.72 -16.13
CA ILE A 102 -5.90 17.22 -14.74
C ILE A 102 -7.23 16.57 -14.35
N ILE A 103 -8.37 17.25 -14.58
CA ILE A 103 -9.71 16.71 -14.27
C ILE A 103 -10.02 15.45 -15.07
N GLU A 104 -9.60 15.37 -16.34
CA GLU A 104 -9.78 14.17 -17.17
C GLU A 104 -8.95 12.99 -16.67
N LYS A 105 -7.72 13.24 -16.21
CA LYS A 105 -6.88 12.22 -15.57
C LYS A 105 -7.46 11.75 -14.23
N GLU A 106 -7.89 12.67 -13.36
CA GLU A 106 -8.55 12.35 -12.08
C GLU A 106 -9.83 11.53 -12.31
N LYS A 107 -10.61 11.87 -13.34
CA LYS A 107 -11.79 11.13 -13.79
C LYS A 107 -11.43 9.72 -14.26
N GLU A 108 -10.38 9.53 -15.06
CA GLU A 108 -9.91 8.19 -15.47
C GLU A 108 -9.45 7.34 -14.28
N GLU A 109 -8.69 7.94 -13.35
CA GLU A 109 -8.22 7.25 -12.14
C GLU A 109 -9.40 6.85 -11.25
N ALA A 110 -10.42 7.71 -11.11
CA ALA A 110 -11.68 7.37 -10.42
C ALA A 110 -12.45 6.24 -11.13
N TYR A 111 -12.53 6.23 -12.47
CA TYR A 111 -13.17 5.12 -13.21
C TYR A 111 -12.42 3.79 -13.02
N LYS A 112 -11.08 3.80 -13.00
CA LYS A 112 -10.25 2.62 -12.70
C LYS A 112 -10.50 2.11 -11.27
N GLN A 113 -10.54 3.01 -10.28
CA GLN A 113 -10.88 2.64 -8.90
C GLN A 113 -12.30 2.03 -8.78
N ILE A 114 -13.30 2.61 -9.46
CA ILE A 114 -14.68 2.08 -9.50
C ILE A 114 -14.73 0.71 -10.17
N LEU A 115 -13.92 0.44 -11.19
CA LEU A 115 -13.85 -0.88 -11.83
C LEU A 115 -13.28 -1.93 -10.87
N ASN A 116 -12.12 -1.65 -10.27
CA ASN A 116 -11.46 -2.57 -9.32
C ASN A 116 -12.34 -2.84 -8.08
N LEU A 117 -13.08 -1.83 -7.59
CA LEU A 117 -14.03 -2.00 -6.48
C LEU A 117 -15.24 -2.86 -6.86
N LYS A 118 -15.68 -2.86 -8.12
CA LYS A 118 -16.75 -3.76 -8.60
C LYS A 118 -16.27 -5.20 -8.75
N GLU A 119 -15.04 -5.38 -9.21
CA GLU A 119 -14.40 -6.70 -9.31
C GLU A 119 -14.22 -7.31 -7.92
N SER A 120 -13.61 -6.57 -6.99
CA SER A 120 -13.48 -7.00 -5.58
C SER A 120 -14.81 -7.19 -4.86
N LEU A 121 -15.88 -6.47 -5.23
CA LEU A 121 -17.23 -6.70 -4.70
C LEU A 121 -17.80 -8.01 -5.23
N LYS A 122 -17.67 -8.28 -6.53
CA LYS A 122 -18.10 -9.55 -7.14
C LYS A 122 -17.37 -10.74 -6.53
N ASP A 123 -16.06 -10.64 -6.34
CA ASP A 123 -15.28 -11.70 -5.68
C ASP A 123 -15.81 -11.97 -4.27
N ALA A 124 -16.13 -10.91 -3.50
CA ALA A 124 -16.71 -11.05 -2.17
C ALA A 124 -18.13 -11.66 -2.19
N GLU A 125 -18.94 -11.38 -3.21
CA GLU A 125 -20.24 -12.01 -3.44
C GLU A 125 -20.08 -13.51 -3.79
N ASP A 126 -19.14 -13.85 -4.68
CA ASP A 126 -18.83 -15.23 -5.06
C ASP A 126 -18.26 -16.04 -3.86
N PHE A 127 -17.44 -15.43 -2.99
CA PHE A 127 -16.98 -16.04 -1.73
C PHE A 127 -18.13 -16.22 -0.72
N LYS A 128 -19.01 -15.23 -0.59
CA LYS A 128 -20.20 -15.33 0.28
C LYS A 128 -21.13 -16.46 -0.18
N GLN A 129 -21.34 -16.62 -1.48
CA GLN A 129 -22.17 -17.71 -2.01
C GLN A 129 -21.53 -19.09 -1.74
N LYS A 130 -20.20 -19.23 -1.89
CA LYS A 130 -19.50 -20.46 -1.51
C LYS A 130 -19.66 -20.79 -0.02
N ILE A 131 -19.60 -19.79 0.86
CA ILE A 131 -19.82 -19.98 2.31
C ILE A 131 -21.25 -20.46 2.59
N LEU A 132 -22.27 -19.88 1.94
CA LEU A 132 -23.66 -20.35 2.06
C LEU A 132 -23.82 -21.80 1.60
N ASN A 133 -23.31 -22.15 0.42
CA ASN A 133 -23.37 -23.54 -0.08
C ASN A 133 -22.64 -24.52 0.87
N HIS A 134 -21.53 -24.10 1.50
CA HIS A 134 -20.85 -24.92 2.51
C HIS A 134 -21.66 -25.08 3.81
N GLN A 135 -22.42 -24.05 4.22
CA GLN A 135 -23.33 -24.13 5.37
C GLN A 135 -24.50 -25.07 5.07
N GLU A 136 -25.18 -24.92 3.93
CA GLU A 136 -26.28 -25.80 3.50
C GLU A 136 -25.82 -27.26 3.39
N ASN A 137 -24.64 -27.52 2.82
CA ASN A 137 -24.08 -28.87 2.75
C ASN A 137 -23.74 -29.45 4.14
N ASN A 138 -23.26 -28.62 5.07
CA ASN A 138 -22.98 -29.06 6.44
C ASN A 138 -24.27 -29.39 7.22
N GLU A 139 -25.32 -28.56 7.10
CA GLU A 139 -26.64 -28.83 7.68
C GLU A 139 -27.28 -30.12 7.14
N GLN A 140 -27.09 -30.41 5.84
CA GLN A 140 -27.50 -31.69 5.23
C GLN A 140 -26.72 -32.88 5.82
N ILE A 141 -25.39 -32.75 5.97
CA ILE A 141 -24.54 -33.79 6.56
C ILE A 141 -24.92 -34.05 8.03
N GLU A 142 -25.13 -33.00 8.84
CA GLU A 142 -25.58 -33.12 10.23
C GLU A 142 -26.98 -33.77 10.30
N THR A 143 -27.89 -33.40 9.41
CA THR A 143 -29.23 -34.02 9.33
C THR A 143 -29.15 -35.51 9.02
N LEU A 144 -28.29 -35.92 8.07
CA LEU A 144 -28.07 -37.34 7.75
C LEU A 144 -27.41 -38.09 8.92
N GLN A 145 -26.41 -37.48 9.58
CA GLN A 145 -25.77 -38.07 10.76
C GLN A 145 -26.77 -38.29 11.90
N VAL A 146 -27.67 -37.34 12.16
CA VAL A 146 -28.73 -37.49 13.18
C VAL A 146 -29.72 -38.61 12.80
N GLN A 147 -30.07 -38.76 11.52
CA GLN A 147 -30.92 -39.86 11.05
C GLN A 147 -30.24 -41.23 11.22
N GLU A 148 -28.96 -41.37 10.83
CA GLU A 148 -28.22 -42.62 11.02
C GLU A 148 -27.98 -42.94 12.50
N LEU A 149 -27.66 -41.95 13.33
CA LEU A 149 -27.55 -42.12 14.78
C LEU A 149 -28.86 -42.62 15.39
N SER A 150 -30.01 -42.13 14.91
CA SER A 150 -31.33 -42.59 15.32
C SER A 150 -31.59 -44.05 14.92
N LYS A 151 -31.26 -44.43 13.68
CA LYS A 151 -31.36 -45.82 13.19
C LYS A 151 -30.47 -46.77 14.01
N VAL A 152 -29.21 -46.39 14.25
CA VAL A 152 -28.26 -47.15 15.08
C VAL A 152 -28.78 -47.29 16.52
N LYS A 153 -29.28 -46.21 17.13
CA LYS A 153 -29.88 -46.25 18.48
C LYS A 153 -31.06 -47.21 18.55
N GLN A 154 -31.94 -47.23 17.54
CA GLN A 154 -33.08 -48.15 17.52
C GLN A 154 -32.66 -49.61 17.28
N LEU A 155 -31.63 -49.86 16.46
CA LEU A 155 -31.03 -51.20 16.30
C LEU A 155 -30.37 -51.69 17.60
N VAL A 156 -29.67 -50.83 18.34
CA VAL A 156 -29.11 -51.16 19.66
C VAL A 156 -30.22 -51.51 20.65
N LEU A 157 -31.27 -50.69 20.74
CA LEU A 157 -32.38 -50.92 21.68
C LEU A 157 -33.14 -52.22 21.38
N LEU A 158 -33.35 -52.55 20.09
CA LEU A 158 -33.88 -53.86 19.68
C LEU A 158 -32.96 -55.02 20.09
N ARG A 159 -31.63 -54.84 19.99
CA ARG A 159 -30.64 -55.86 20.40
C ARG A 159 -30.56 -56.02 21.92
N GLU A 160 -30.72 -54.95 22.68
CA GLU A 160 -30.84 -54.99 24.14
C GLU A 160 -32.12 -55.74 24.56
N GLN A 161 -33.25 -55.51 23.88
CA GLN A 161 -34.47 -56.28 24.08
C GLN A 161 -34.26 -57.76 23.75
N GLU A 162 -33.79 -58.10 22.55
CA GLU A 162 -33.47 -59.48 22.13
C GLU A 162 -32.58 -60.19 23.17
N LEU A 163 -31.53 -59.51 23.65
CA LEU A 163 -30.60 -60.05 24.64
C LEU A 163 -31.27 -60.27 26.00
N SER A 164 -32.16 -59.37 26.43
CA SER A 164 -32.94 -59.53 27.67
C SER A 164 -33.88 -60.75 27.59
N GLU A 165 -34.54 -60.95 26.45
CA GLU A 165 -35.45 -62.08 26.20
C GLU A 165 -34.68 -63.41 26.18
N LYS A 166 -33.51 -63.47 25.51
CA LYS A 166 -32.64 -64.65 25.55
C LYS A 166 -32.10 -64.91 26.95
N THR A 167 -31.79 -63.88 27.72
CA THR A 167 -31.32 -64.02 29.11
C THR A 167 -32.42 -64.56 30.02
N ALA A 168 -33.67 -64.11 29.85
CA ALA A 168 -34.83 -64.63 30.57
C ALA A 168 -35.09 -66.11 30.22
N ALA A 169 -35.12 -66.46 28.93
CA ALA A 169 -35.31 -67.83 28.46
C ALA A 169 -34.20 -68.78 28.93
N LEU A 170 -32.93 -68.33 28.93
CA LEU A 170 -31.80 -69.11 29.46
C LEU A 170 -31.90 -69.30 30.98
N LYS A 171 -32.38 -68.29 31.72
CA LYS A 171 -32.64 -68.41 33.16
C LYS A 171 -33.77 -69.40 33.46
N GLU A 172 -34.82 -69.42 32.64
CA GLU A 172 -35.88 -70.43 32.76
C GLU A 172 -35.37 -71.84 32.41
N ALA A 173 -34.63 -72.01 31.31
CA ALA A 173 -34.06 -73.30 30.92
C ALA A 173 -33.11 -73.86 32.01
N ASN A 174 -32.31 -73.00 32.65
CA ASN A 174 -31.50 -73.40 33.81
C ASN A 174 -32.36 -73.82 35.01
N ASN A 175 -33.46 -73.12 35.31
CA ASN A 175 -34.40 -73.53 36.35
C ASN A 175 -35.08 -74.88 36.03
N GLN A 176 -35.36 -75.17 34.76
CA GLN A 176 -35.90 -76.46 34.32
C GLN A 176 -34.84 -77.58 34.44
N LEU A 177 -33.59 -77.32 34.04
CA LEU A 177 -32.47 -78.26 34.22
C LEU A 177 -32.22 -78.57 35.70
N GLU A 178 -32.29 -77.59 36.60
CA GLU A 178 -32.05 -77.82 38.03
C GLU A 178 -33.21 -78.62 38.67
N LYS A 179 -34.46 -78.42 38.24
CA LYS A 179 -35.59 -79.31 38.58
C LYS A 179 -35.31 -80.74 38.12
N LEU A 180 -34.94 -80.93 36.85
CA LEU A 180 -34.65 -82.27 36.30
C LEU A 180 -33.46 -82.94 37.01
N ARG A 181 -32.42 -82.19 37.39
CA ARG A 181 -31.31 -82.69 38.24
C ARG A 181 -31.79 -83.14 39.61
N SER A 182 -32.66 -82.35 40.25
CA SER A 182 -33.25 -82.74 41.55
C SER A 182 -34.08 -84.01 41.44
N GLU A 183 -34.80 -84.21 40.32
CA GLU A 183 -35.61 -85.39 40.05
C GLU A 183 -34.75 -86.62 39.71
N VAL A 184 -33.68 -86.47 38.93
CA VAL A 184 -32.69 -87.55 38.70
C VAL A 184 -32.02 -87.98 40.02
N ASN A 185 -31.69 -87.03 40.89
CA ASN A 185 -31.16 -87.34 42.22
C ASN A 185 -32.21 -87.99 43.15
N ARG A 186 -33.50 -87.68 42.96
CA ARG A 186 -34.61 -88.35 43.67
C ARG A 186 -34.78 -89.79 43.18
N LEU A 187 -34.72 -90.02 41.87
CA LEU A 187 -34.86 -91.33 41.24
C LEU A 187 -33.69 -92.26 41.59
N ARG A 188 -32.44 -91.76 41.59
CA ARG A 188 -31.26 -92.54 42.01
C ARG A 188 -31.40 -93.13 43.41
N ARG A 189 -31.96 -92.39 44.37
CA ARG A 189 -32.24 -92.89 45.72
C ARG A 189 -33.31 -93.98 45.76
N GLN A 190 -34.23 -93.98 44.80
CA GLN A 190 -35.21 -95.06 44.65
C GLN A 190 -34.61 -96.28 43.91
N GLU A 191 -33.66 -96.06 43.01
CA GLU A 191 -32.88 -97.11 42.35
C GLU A 191 -31.97 -97.84 43.37
N GLU A 192 -31.29 -97.09 44.25
CA GLU A 192 -30.56 -97.60 45.42
C GLU A 192 -31.49 -98.47 46.31
N GLN A 193 -32.64 -97.94 46.74
CA GLN A 193 -33.63 -98.68 47.54
C GLN A 193 -34.22 -99.92 46.83
N LEU A 194 -34.35 -99.90 45.51
CA LEU A 194 -34.80 -101.06 44.73
C LEU A 194 -33.70 -102.12 44.62
N SER A 195 -32.42 -101.73 44.63
CA SER A 195 -31.30 -102.67 44.72
C SER A 195 -31.28 -103.37 46.08
N ASP A 196 -31.39 -102.61 47.17
CA ASP A 196 -31.46 -103.18 48.54
C ASP A 196 -32.58 -104.24 48.66
N ILE A 197 -33.77 -103.92 48.13
CA ILE A 197 -34.94 -104.83 48.12
C ILE A 197 -34.72 -106.04 47.20
N GLN A 198 -33.97 -105.91 46.11
CA GLN A 198 -33.63 -107.04 45.23
C GLN A 198 -32.66 -108.00 45.91
N ASP A 199 -31.64 -107.49 46.61
CA ASP A 199 -30.69 -108.29 47.37
C ASP A 199 -31.38 -109.02 48.54
N ASP A 200 -32.28 -108.34 49.27
CA ASP A 200 -33.12 -108.97 50.31
C ASP A 200 -34.02 -110.07 49.73
N LEU A 201 -34.65 -109.85 48.57
CA LEU A 201 -35.48 -110.85 47.90
C LEU A 201 -34.66 -112.04 47.38
N GLU A 202 -33.45 -111.84 46.88
CA GLU A 202 -32.55 -112.91 46.48
C GLU A 202 -32.06 -113.71 47.70
N SER A 203 -31.72 -113.03 48.80
CA SER A 203 -31.40 -113.63 50.10
C SER A 203 -32.54 -114.52 50.62
N LEU A 204 -33.78 -114.02 50.60
CA LEU A 204 -34.99 -114.77 50.96
C LEU A 204 -35.29 -115.94 50.01
N ARG A 205 -35.02 -115.78 48.71
CA ARG A 205 -35.15 -116.88 47.73
C ARG A 205 -34.11 -117.97 48.00
N HIS A 206 -32.90 -117.60 48.41
CA HIS A 206 -31.84 -118.53 48.78
C HIS A 206 -32.08 -119.23 50.13
N SER A 207 -32.66 -118.57 51.15
CA SER A 207 -33.07 -119.26 52.39
C SER A 207 -34.23 -120.22 52.13
N SER A 208 -35.31 -119.75 51.50
CA SER A 208 -36.46 -120.58 51.14
C SER A 208 -36.08 -121.79 50.28
N SER A 209 -35.13 -121.63 49.35
CA SER A 209 -34.61 -122.76 48.55
C SER A 209 -33.79 -123.77 49.37
N ARG A 210 -33.13 -123.37 50.46
CA ARG A 210 -32.44 -124.29 51.39
C ARG A 210 -33.45 -125.00 52.28
N ASP A 211 -34.44 -124.28 52.78
CA ASP A 211 -35.50 -124.84 53.63
C ASP A 211 -36.33 -125.87 52.85
N LEU A 212 -36.70 -125.57 51.60
CA LEU A 212 -37.38 -126.51 50.71
C LEU A 212 -36.52 -127.74 50.40
N ALA A 213 -35.20 -127.58 50.22
CA ALA A 213 -34.29 -128.70 50.00
C ALA A 213 -34.18 -129.62 51.24
N THR A 214 -34.11 -129.06 52.44
CA THR A 214 -34.07 -129.86 53.69
C THR A 214 -35.41 -130.55 53.98
N LEU A 215 -36.54 -129.88 53.70
CA LEU A 215 -37.87 -130.50 53.76
C LEU A 215 -38.01 -131.64 52.76
N ALA A 216 -37.49 -131.49 51.53
CA ALA A 216 -37.49 -132.55 50.53
C ALA A 216 -36.65 -133.77 50.94
N THR A 217 -35.47 -133.57 51.56
CA THR A 217 -34.68 -134.69 52.10
C THR A 217 -35.37 -135.40 53.27
N ASN A 218 -36.09 -134.67 54.12
CA ASN A 218 -36.84 -135.25 55.24
C ASN A 218 -38.07 -136.03 54.74
N LEU A 219 -38.79 -135.50 53.73
CA LEU A 219 -39.91 -136.18 53.10
C LEU A 219 -39.47 -137.54 52.52
N ALA A 220 -38.35 -137.57 51.78
CA ALA A 220 -37.82 -138.78 51.17
C ALA A 220 -37.45 -139.87 52.19
N GLN A 221 -37.03 -139.50 53.40
CA GLN A 221 -36.81 -140.45 54.49
C GLN A 221 -38.14 -141.07 54.97
N CYS A 222 -39.14 -140.25 55.28
CA CYS A 222 -40.45 -140.72 55.73
C CYS A 222 -41.22 -141.52 54.66
N GLU A 223 -41.00 -141.26 53.37
CA GLU A 223 -41.63 -142.03 52.29
C GLU A 223 -41.10 -143.47 52.19
N GLU A 224 -39.80 -143.68 52.44
CA GLU A 224 -39.21 -145.03 52.42
C GLU A 224 -39.59 -145.83 53.68
N GLU A 225 -39.65 -145.19 54.86
CA GLU A 225 -40.23 -145.77 56.07
C GLU A 225 -41.68 -146.24 55.83
N ARG A 226 -42.48 -145.40 55.16
CA ARG A 226 -43.88 -145.73 54.79
C ARG A 226 -43.94 -146.88 53.77
N ARG A 227 -42.99 -146.99 52.85
CA ARG A 227 -42.91 -148.08 51.87
C ARG A 227 -42.72 -149.43 52.57
N HIS A 228 -41.74 -149.54 53.46
CA HIS A 228 -41.47 -150.76 54.23
C HIS A 228 -42.68 -151.24 55.05
N LEU A 229 -43.46 -150.32 55.63
CA LEU A 229 -44.69 -150.65 56.35
C LEU A 229 -45.83 -151.11 55.42
N SER A 230 -45.90 -150.58 54.19
CA SER A 230 -46.93 -150.93 53.20
C SER A 230 -46.77 -152.36 52.70
N ASP A 231 -45.53 -152.79 52.41
CA ASP A 231 -45.23 -154.12 51.87
C ASP A 231 -45.56 -155.23 52.90
N LEU A 232 -45.37 -154.95 54.19
CA LEU A 232 -45.75 -155.84 55.29
C LEU A 232 -47.28 -156.09 55.34
N VAL A 233 -48.09 -155.08 54.99
CA VAL A 233 -49.56 -155.18 54.97
C VAL A 233 -50.08 -155.95 53.75
N ALA A 234 -49.36 -155.91 52.62
CA ALA A 234 -49.74 -156.65 51.42
C ALA A 234 -49.75 -158.17 51.66
N VAL A 235 -48.66 -158.70 52.23
CA VAL A 235 -48.48 -160.14 52.54
C VAL A 235 -49.56 -160.68 53.51
N LEU A 236 -50.12 -159.82 54.37
CA LEU A 236 -51.20 -160.20 55.29
C LEU A 236 -52.58 -160.27 54.61
N ARG A 237 -52.80 -159.53 53.52
CA ARG A 237 -54.09 -159.52 52.79
C ARG A 237 -54.23 -160.69 51.82
N GLU A 238 -53.12 -161.17 51.27
CA GLU A 238 -53.09 -162.27 50.28
C GLU A 238 -53.58 -163.63 50.85
N ARG A 239 -53.64 -163.77 52.18
CA ARG A 239 -54.03 -165.03 52.86
C ARG A 239 -55.53 -165.25 53.09
N LEU A 240 -56.41 -164.26 52.82
CA LEU A 240 -57.72 -164.22 53.50
C LEU A 240 -58.99 -164.29 52.62
N SER A 241 -58.90 -164.57 51.31
CA SER A 241 -60.07 -164.56 50.42
C SER A 241 -60.09 -165.68 49.38
N ASN A 242 -60.87 -166.72 49.63
CA ASN A 242 -61.35 -167.71 48.65
C ASN A 242 -62.59 -168.45 49.21
N GLU A 243 -63.25 -169.24 48.36
CA GLU A 243 -64.47 -170.05 48.63
C GLU A 243 -65.77 -169.21 48.76
N THR A 244 -66.57 -169.05 47.68
CA THR A 244 -67.59 -169.95 47.05
C THR A 244 -69.01 -169.72 47.61
N SER A 245 -69.99 -169.30 46.80
CA SER A 245 -70.96 -170.10 45.98
C SER A 245 -72.06 -170.79 46.83
N THR A 246 -73.30 -171.02 46.40
CA THR A 246 -73.97 -170.91 45.09
C THR A 246 -75.43 -170.42 45.26
N ASP A 247 -75.95 -169.66 44.29
CA ASP A 247 -77.40 -169.50 44.03
C ASP A 247 -77.63 -169.35 42.51
N GLU A 248 -76.88 -170.15 41.74
CA GLU A 248 -76.28 -169.60 40.53
C GLU A 248 -77.24 -169.38 39.36
N HIS A 249 -78.35 -170.12 39.21
CA HIS A 249 -79.09 -170.06 37.94
C HIS A 249 -80.16 -168.96 37.89
N ALA A 250 -80.91 -168.75 38.98
CA ALA A 250 -81.81 -167.61 39.11
C ALA A 250 -81.00 -166.31 39.25
N VAL A 251 -79.89 -166.34 39.99
CA VAL A 251 -78.93 -165.22 40.00
C VAL A 251 -78.33 -165.02 38.62
N LYS A 252 -77.97 -166.02 37.81
CA LYS A 252 -77.45 -165.82 36.44
C LYS A 252 -78.43 -165.09 35.53
N GLU A 253 -79.72 -165.43 35.52
CA GLU A 253 -80.69 -164.74 34.66
C GLU A 253 -81.02 -163.33 35.18
N ARG A 254 -81.20 -163.18 36.49
CA ARG A 254 -81.39 -161.87 37.14
C ARG A 254 -80.16 -160.97 36.89
N ARG A 255 -78.95 -161.51 37.05
CA ARG A 255 -77.65 -160.88 36.74
C ARG A 255 -77.48 -160.60 35.25
N LEU A 256 -78.04 -161.38 34.33
CA LEU A 256 -77.98 -161.09 32.89
C LEU A 256 -78.89 -159.92 32.51
N LEU A 257 -80.06 -159.81 33.14
CA LEU A 257 -80.96 -158.67 32.94
C LEU A 257 -80.47 -157.42 33.68
N GLU A 258 -79.93 -157.56 34.88
CA GLU A 258 -79.22 -156.48 35.59
C GLU A 258 -77.96 -156.06 34.83
N GLN A 259 -77.19 -156.99 34.27
CA GLN A 259 -76.05 -156.70 33.40
C GLN A 259 -76.49 -155.94 32.14
N ARG A 260 -77.57 -156.33 31.46
CA ARG A 260 -78.06 -155.59 30.29
C ARG A 260 -78.62 -154.21 30.64
N LEU A 261 -79.23 -154.06 31.82
CA LEU A 261 -79.67 -152.76 32.33
C LEU A 261 -78.46 -151.88 32.67
N GLU A 262 -77.42 -152.46 33.28
CA GLU A 262 -76.17 -151.77 33.61
C GLU A 262 -75.36 -151.42 32.36
N GLU A 263 -75.27 -152.32 31.37
CA GLU A 263 -74.71 -152.04 30.04
C GLU A 263 -75.46 -150.89 29.36
N ALA A 264 -76.80 -150.86 29.43
CA ALA A 264 -77.59 -149.75 28.91
C ALA A 264 -77.40 -148.44 29.70
N HIS A 265 -77.24 -148.51 31.03
CA HIS A 265 -76.92 -147.35 31.86
C HIS A 265 -75.49 -146.83 31.61
N LEU A 266 -74.51 -147.71 31.44
CA LEU A 266 -73.14 -147.39 31.09
C LEU A 266 -73.08 -146.75 29.70
N HIS A 267 -73.73 -147.32 28.69
CA HIS A 267 -73.84 -146.70 27.37
C HIS A 267 -74.54 -145.33 27.42
N LEU A 268 -75.59 -145.17 28.23
CA LEU A 268 -76.25 -143.86 28.43
C LEU A 268 -75.33 -142.87 29.15
N ALA A 269 -74.51 -143.34 30.10
CA ALA A 269 -73.53 -142.54 30.82
C ALA A 269 -72.36 -142.12 29.90
N ASP A 270 -71.80 -143.02 29.09
CA ASP A 270 -70.76 -142.77 28.08
C ASP A 270 -71.25 -141.77 27.02
N ILE A 271 -72.49 -141.91 26.57
CA ILE A 271 -73.13 -140.95 25.67
C ILE A 271 -73.24 -139.59 26.39
N LYS A 272 -73.72 -139.56 27.64
CA LYS A 272 -73.89 -138.33 28.42
C LYS A 272 -72.56 -137.62 28.73
N THR A 273 -71.50 -138.35 29.07
CA THR A 273 -70.15 -137.78 29.26
C THR A 273 -69.62 -137.26 27.94
N SER A 274 -69.71 -138.03 26.84
CA SER A 274 -69.30 -137.58 25.51
C SER A 274 -70.01 -136.29 25.06
N TRP A 275 -71.33 -136.16 25.28
CA TRP A 275 -72.06 -134.91 25.04
C TRP A 275 -71.61 -133.78 25.99
N SER A 276 -71.33 -134.08 27.26
CA SER A 276 -70.87 -133.08 28.24
C SER A 276 -69.47 -132.56 27.90
N ASP A 277 -68.54 -133.44 27.54
CA ASP A 277 -67.19 -133.10 27.05
C ASP A 277 -67.27 -132.30 25.75
N LYS A 278 -68.21 -132.65 24.85
CA LYS A 278 -68.42 -131.90 23.62
C LYS A 278 -69.00 -130.50 23.89
N ILE A 279 -69.89 -130.35 24.87
CA ILE A 279 -70.39 -129.05 25.33
C ILE A 279 -69.24 -128.24 25.93
N ALA A 280 -68.49 -128.76 26.90
CA ALA A 280 -67.36 -128.06 27.53
C ALA A 280 -66.26 -127.67 26.51
N SER A 281 -66.03 -128.51 25.49
CA SER A 281 -65.14 -128.22 24.36
C SER A 281 -65.65 -127.03 23.53
N LEU A 282 -66.95 -127.00 23.20
CA LEU A 282 -67.59 -125.90 22.46
C LEU A 282 -67.66 -124.62 23.28
N GLU A 283 -67.96 -124.69 24.58
CA GLU A 283 -67.94 -123.54 25.51
C GLU A 283 -66.52 -122.95 25.61
N THR A 284 -65.50 -123.81 25.70
CA THR A 284 -64.09 -123.39 25.65
C THR A 284 -63.75 -122.71 24.32
N GLN A 285 -64.26 -123.22 23.19
CA GLN A 285 -64.05 -122.62 21.87
C GLN A 285 -64.77 -121.27 21.74
N VAL A 286 -66.01 -121.16 22.20
CA VAL A 286 -66.79 -119.91 22.23
C VAL A 286 -66.13 -118.88 23.14
N GLY A 287 -65.62 -119.29 24.31
CA GLY A 287 -64.86 -118.42 25.21
C GLY A 287 -63.57 -117.88 24.59
N ARG A 288 -62.82 -118.72 23.86
CA ARG A 288 -61.62 -118.31 23.10
C ARG A 288 -61.98 -117.33 21.98
N LEU A 289 -62.99 -117.64 21.17
CA LEU A 289 -63.44 -116.76 20.07
C LEU A 289 -63.98 -115.43 20.59
N SER A 290 -64.71 -115.43 21.71
CA SER A 290 -65.22 -114.20 22.34
C SER A 290 -64.09 -113.32 22.86
N ARG A 291 -63.04 -113.92 23.45
CA ARG A 291 -61.83 -113.19 23.85
C ARG A 291 -61.08 -112.64 22.63
N GLN A 292 -60.86 -113.46 21.61
CA GLN A 292 -60.18 -113.04 20.38
C GLN A 292 -60.92 -111.88 19.68
N ALA A 293 -62.25 -111.92 19.62
CA ALA A 293 -63.06 -110.84 19.05
C ALA A 293 -62.98 -109.55 19.89
N ALA A 294 -62.89 -109.65 21.22
CA ALA A 294 -62.69 -108.51 22.11
C ALA A 294 -61.27 -107.91 21.97
N GLU A 295 -60.25 -108.76 21.81
CA GLU A 295 -58.85 -108.38 21.57
C GLU A 295 -58.68 -107.70 20.20
N GLU A 296 -59.20 -108.28 19.10
CA GLU A 296 -59.19 -107.64 17.78
C GLU A 296 -59.98 -106.32 17.78
N SER A 297 -61.10 -106.25 18.51
CA SER A 297 -61.86 -105.01 18.68
C SER A 297 -61.10 -103.94 19.46
N ALA A 298 -60.25 -104.34 20.42
CA ALA A 298 -59.39 -103.41 21.16
C ALA A 298 -58.21 -102.94 20.29
N GLU A 299 -57.58 -103.85 19.56
CA GLU A 299 -56.46 -103.54 18.67
C GLU A 299 -56.89 -102.66 17.50
N ARG A 300 -58.06 -102.93 16.90
CA ARG A 300 -58.65 -102.06 15.88
C ARG A 300 -58.93 -100.64 16.42
N ARG A 301 -59.28 -100.48 17.71
CA ARG A 301 -59.42 -99.16 18.33
C ARG A 301 -58.08 -98.45 18.51
N ARG A 302 -57.03 -99.15 18.97
CA ARG A 302 -55.66 -98.59 19.04
C ARG A 302 -55.18 -98.12 17.67
N ALA A 303 -55.27 -98.98 16.66
CA ALA A 303 -54.85 -98.66 15.30
C ALA A 303 -55.62 -97.49 14.66
N VAL A 304 -56.87 -97.24 15.07
CA VAL A 304 -57.62 -96.03 14.69
C VAL A 304 -57.10 -94.80 15.44
N GLN A 305 -56.87 -94.87 16.74
CA GLN A 305 -56.32 -93.77 17.55
C GLN A 305 -54.91 -93.37 17.08
N ASP A 306 -54.03 -94.36 16.83
CA ASP A 306 -52.68 -94.11 16.31
C ASP A 306 -52.73 -93.48 14.91
N LYS A 307 -53.67 -93.91 14.05
CA LYS A 307 -53.91 -93.29 12.74
C LYS A 307 -54.42 -91.86 12.88
N GLU A 308 -55.29 -91.57 13.83
CA GLU A 308 -55.80 -90.22 14.10
C GLU A 308 -54.68 -89.28 14.57
N LEU A 309 -53.85 -89.74 15.52
CA LEU A 309 -52.67 -89.01 16.00
C LEU A 309 -51.65 -88.73 14.87
N LEU A 310 -51.36 -89.73 14.03
CA LEU A 310 -50.49 -89.56 12.87
C LEU A 310 -51.08 -88.59 11.84
N ASN A 311 -52.38 -88.66 11.58
CA ASN A 311 -53.09 -87.76 10.66
C ASN A 311 -53.07 -86.30 11.16
N ASP A 312 -53.25 -86.07 12.46
CA ASP A 312 -53.14 -84.73 13.04
C ASP A 312 -51.70 -84.21 13.05
N LYS A 313 -50.70 -85.09 13.24
CA LYS A 313 -49.29 -84.69 13.08
C LYS A 313 -48.93 -84.38 11.62
N ILE A 314 -49.52 -85.06 10.64
CA ILE A 314 -49.38 -84.71 9.22
C ILE A 314 -49.93 -83.30 8.97
N LYS A 315 -51.17 -82.99 9.39
CA LYS A 315 -51.75 -81.63 9.26
C LYS A 315 -50.89 -80.55 9.91
N GLN A 316 -50.31 -80.82 11.08
CA GLN A 316 -49.39 -79.88 11.74
C GLN A 316 -48.15 -79.63 10.87
N LEU A 317 -47.51 -80.68 10.35
CA LEU A 317 -46.33 -80.57 9.50
C LEU A 317 -46.64 -79.88 8.16
N GLU A 318 -47.83 -80.11 7.58
CA GLU A 318 -48.31 -79.40 6.38
C GLU A 318 -48.47 -77.89 6.64
N ALA A 319 -49.07 -77.51 7.77
CA ALA A 319 -49.22 -76.10 8.17
C ALA A 319 -47.87 -75.42 8.49
N GLU A 320 -46.97 -76.12 9.18
CA GLU A 320 -45.59 -75.67 9.42
C GLU A 320 -44.82 -75.48 8.10
N LEU A 321 -44.99 -76.41 7.15
CA LEU A 321 -44.35 -76.37 5.83
C LEU A 321 -44.89 -75.21 4.97
N GLU A 322 -46.20 -74.94 4.99
CA GLU A 322 -46.79 -73.81 4.27
C GLU A 322 -46.38 -72.45 4.87
N CYS A 323 -46.31 -72.36 6.19
CA CYS A 323 -45.75 -71.19 6.88
C CYS A 323 -44.30 -70.94 6.46
N ASN A 324 -43.47 -71.99 6.44
CA ASN A 324 -42.07 -71.90 5.98
C ASN A 324 -41.94 -71.49 4.51
N LYS A 325 -42.83 -71.93 3.60
CA LYS A 325 -42.87 -71.45 2.20
C LYS A 325 -43.14 -69.95 2.12
N PHE A 326 -44.16 -69.47 2.83
CA PHE A 326 -44.51 -68.04 2.86
C PHE A 326 -43.34 -67.21 3.37
N ASP A 327 -42.68 -67.67 4.43
CA ASP A 327 -41.51 -67.02 5.03
C ASP A 327 -40.29 -67.03 4.10
N LEU A 328 -40.09 -68.10 3.32
CA LEU A 328 -39.05 -68.20 2.29
C LEU A 328 -39.32 -67.27 1.11
N ASN A 329 -40.56 -67.22 0.60
CA ASN A 329 -40.98 -66.29 -0.45
C ASN A 329 -40.80 -64.82 0.00
N ASN A 330 -41.14 -64.49 1.25
CA ASN A 330 -40.89 -63.15 1.80
C ASN A 330 -39.40 -62.79 1.87
N LYS A 331 -38.54 -63.74 2.24
CA LYS A 331 -37.08 -63.59 2.23
C LYS A 331 -36.54 -63.43 0.80
N GLU A 332 -37.02 -64.22 -0.15
CA GLU A 332 -36.66 -64.11 -1.56
C GLU A 332 -37.06 -62.75 -2.17
N ASN A 333 -38.27 -62.27 -1.88
CA ASN A 333 -38.75 -60.95 -2.33
C ASN A 333 -38.09 -59.77 -1.57
N LYS A 334 -37.44 -60.02 -0.43
CA LYS A 334 -36.52 -59.06 0.20
C LYS A 334 -35.15 -59.08 -0.50
N ILE A 335 -34.61 -60.26 -0.83
CA ILE A 335 -33.34 -60.42 -1.56
C ILE A 335 -33.42 -59.78 -2.96
N LYS A 336 -34.52 -59.99 -3.69
CA LYS A 336 -34.75 -59.39 -5.02
C LYS A 336 -34.69 -57.86 -4.97
N ARG A 337 -35.31 -57.23 -3.96
CA ARG A 337 -35.25 -55.78 -3.75
C ARG A 337 -33.84 -55.32 -3.41
N LEU A 338 -33.21 -55.89 -2.40
CA LEU A 338 -31.83 -55.55 -2.03
C LEU A 338 -30.83 -55.73 -3.20
N THR A 339 -31.09 -56.68 -4.10
CA THR A 339 -30.29 -56.88 -5.32
C THR A 339 -30.54 -55.79 -6.36
N ALA A 340 -31.77 -55.29 -6.49
CA ALA A 340 -32.08 -54.11 -7.30
C ALA A 340 -31.41 -52.86 -6.71
N ASP A 341 -31.58 -52.60 -5.41
CA ASP A 341 -30.97 -51.48 -4.68
C ASP A 341 -29.44 -51.46 -4.85
N ILE A 342 -28.78 -52.63 -4.73
CA ILE A 342 -27.33 -52.79 -4.95
C ILE A 342 -26.93 -52.51 -6.41
N ASN A 343 -27.74 -52.92 -7.39
CA ASN A 343 -27.46 -52.67 -8.80
C ASN A 343 -27.64 -51.19 -9.17
N GLU A 344 -28.62 -50.52 -8.59
CA GLU A 344 -28.88 -49.08 -8.75
C GLU A 344 -27.73 -48.26 -8.16
N LEU A 345 -27.36 -48.50 -6.89
CA LEU A 345 -26.18 -47.89 -6.26
C LEU A 345 -24.87 -48.22 -7.02
N SER A 346 -24.75 -49.42 -7.60
CA SER A 346 -23.60 -49.78 -8.45
C SER A 346 -23.62 -49.08 -9.82
N PHE A 347 -24.76 -48.58 -10.29
CA PHE A 347 -24.86 -47.78 -11.50
C PHE A 347 -24.55 -46.31 -11.18
N GLU A 348 -25.14 -45.75 -10.12
CA GLU A 348 -24.84 -44.40 -9.63
C GLU A 348 -23.35 -44.21 -9.34
N LEU A 349 -22.72 -45.13 -8.61
CA LEU A 349 -21.29 -45.08 -8.29
C LEU A 349 -20.43 -45.13 -9.56
N LYS A 350 -20.84 -45.89 -10.60
CA LYS A 350 -20.15 -45.88 -11.91
C LYS A 350 -20.32 -44.54 -12.62
N SER A 351 -21.53 -43.98 -12.62
CA SER A 351 -21.84 -42.68 -13.25
C SER A 351 -21.05 -41.54 -12.61
N LEU A 352 -21.09 -41.45 -11.28
CA LEU A 352 -20.28 -40.50 -10.51
C LEU A 352 -18.79 -40.72 -10.74
N LYS A 353 -18.32 -41.96 -10.85
CA LYS A 353 -16.91 -42.24 -11.18
C LYS A 353 -16.53 -41.71 -12.56
N THR A 354 -17.36 -41.92 -13.59
CA THR A 354 -17.09 -41.38 -14.94
C THR A 354 -17.13 -39.86 -14.97
N GLU A 355 -18.08 -39.22 -14.26
CA GLU A 355 -18.16 -37.77 -14.13
C GLU A 355 -16.91 -37.18 -13.44
N ASN A 356 -16.45 -37.80 -12.34
CA ASN A 356 -15.19 -37.43 -11.69
C ASN A 356 -13.96 -37.67 -12.60
N GLU A 357 -13.93 -38.74 -13.39
CA GLU A 357 -12.83 -39.00 -14.34
C GLU A 357 -12.82 -37.98 -15.50
N GLU A 358 -13.98 -37.50 -15.94
CA GLU A 358 -14.13 -36.41 -16.91
C GLU A 358 -13.74 -35.04 -16.34
N GLU A 359 -14.17 -34.69 -15.11
CA GLU A 359 -13.74 -33.46 -14.44
C GLU A 359 -12.22 -33.44 -14.21
N ILE A 360 -11.64 -34.56 -13.74
CA ILE A 360 -10.18 -34.70 -13.58
C ILE A 360 -9.46 -34.56 -14.93
N ALA A 361 -10.03 -35.05 -16.04
CA ALA A 361 -9.47 -34.85 -17.37
C ALA A 361 -9.55 -33.37 -17.81
N PHE A 362 -10.68 -32.70 -17.56
CA PHE A 362 -10.88 -31.27 -17.86
C PHE A 362 -9.90 -30.38 -17.08
N LEU A 363 -9.82 -30.53 -15.75
CA LEU A 363 -8.91 -29.76 -14.88
C LEU A 363 -7.43 -29.99 -15.23
N ARG A 364 -7.06 -31.20 -15.66
CA ARG A 364 -5.71 -31.48 -16.21
C ARG A 364 -5.45 -30.77 -17.53
N GLY A 365 -6.48 -30.59 -18.36
CA GLY A 365 -6.45 -29.78 -19.58
C GLY A 365 -6.22 -28.30 -19.29
N GLU A 366 -7.03 -27.70 -18.41
CA GLU A 366 -6.86 -26.30 -17.99
C GLU A 366 -5.49 -26.05 -17.35
N LEU A 367 -5.05 -26.91 -16.43
CA LEU A 367 -3.71 -26.85 -15.84
C LEU A 367 -2.59 -26.96 -16.91
N GLY A 368 -2.83 -27.75 -17.97
CA GLY A 368 -1.97 -27.80 -19.15
C GLY A 368 -1.89 -26.46 -19.88
N ASN A 369 -3.03 -25.85 -20.16
CA ASN A 369 -3.14 -24.56 -20.83
C ASN A 369 -2.47 -23.44 -20.03
N SER A 370 -2.83 -23.26 -18.75
CA SER A 370 -2.20 -22.27 -17.86
C SER A 370 -0.69 -22.49 -17.72
N LYS A 371 -0.21 -23.73 -17.77
CA LYS A 371 1.22 -24.06 -17.78
C LYS A 371 1.92 -23.72 -19.12
N THR A 372 1.19 -23.65 -20.24
CA THR A 372 1.73 -23.09 -21.49
C THR A 372 1.73 -21.57 -21.48
N GLU A 373 0.68 -20.93 -20.96
CA GLU A 373 0.60 -19.48 -20.79
C GLU A 373 1.72 -18.96 -19.87
N LEU A 374 1.94 -19.60 -18.71
CA LEU A 374 3.04 -19.28 -17.81
C LEU A 374 4.43 -19.41 -18.48
N LYS A 375 4.62 -20.34 -19.41
CA LYS A 375 5.87 -20.42 -20.21
C LYS A 375 6.00 -19.24 -21.17
N VAL A 376 4.92 -18.83 -21.83
CA VAL A 376 4.90 -17.69 -22.74
C VAL A 376 5.14 -16.39 -21.97
N VAL A 377 4.43 -16.17 -20.86
CA VAL A 377 4.62 -15.01 -19.97
C VAL A 377 6.05 -14.97 -19.42
N LYS A 378 6.60 -16.10 -18.95
CA LYS A 378 7.99 -16.15 -18.48
C LYS A 378 8.99 -15.79 -19.58
N LYS A 379 8.82 -16.32 -20.80
CA LYS A 379 9.69 -15.98 -21.94
C LYS A 379 9.57 -14.50 -22.34
N ASN A 380 8.37 -13.93 -22.26
CA ASN A 380 8.15 -12.51 -22.54
C ASN A 380 8.78 -11.62 -21.45
N LEU A 381 8.76 -12.04 -20.19
CA LEU A 381 9.47 -11.37 -19.10
C LEU A 381 10.99 -11.44 -19.30
N GLU A 382 11.54 -12.62 -19.57
CA GLU A 382 12.97 -12.85 -19.85
C GLU A 382 13.47 -12.01 -21.04
N ASN A 383 12.68 -11.93 -22.12
CA ASN A 383 12.93 -11.01 -23.23
C ASN A 383 12.94 -9.54 -22.75
N SER A 384 11.95 -9.13 -21.95
CA SER A 384 11.80 -7.74 -21.47
C SER A 384 12.92 -7.32 -20.52
N GLU A 385 13.37 -8.23 -19.64
CA GLU A 385 14.56 -8.05 -18.81
C GLU A 385 15.82 -7.91 -19.68
N SER A 386 15.94 -8.68 -20.76
CA SER A 386 17.07 -8.57 -21.69
C SER A 386 17.09 -7.22 -22.45
N GLU A 387 15.94 -6.66 -22.83
CA GLU A 387 15.87 -5.32 -23.43
C GLU A 387 16.11 -4.23 -22.38
N LEU A 388 15.57 -4.36 -21.17
CA LEU A 388 15.81 -3.42 -20.08
C LEU A 388 17.31 -3.30 -19.78
N ASN A 389 18.00 -4.44 -19.65
CA ASN A 389 19.45 -4.49 -19.46
C ASN A 389 20.20 -3.76 -20.57
N LYS A 390 19.84 -3.94 -21.85
CA LYS A 390 20.44 -3.18 -22.97
C LYS A 390 20.21 -1.68 -22.84
N THR A 391 18.99 -1.24 -22.50
CA THR A 391 18.70 0.19 -22.31
C THR A 391 19.41 0.80 -21.11
N GLU A 392 19.69 0.02 -20.06
CA GLU A 392 20.52 0.46 -18.93
C GLU A 392 22.00 0.55 -19.32
N ASP A 393 22.49 -0.41 -20.11
CA ASP A 393 23.81 -0.41 -20.72
C ASP A 393 24.02 0.84 -21.62
N GLU A 394 23.05 1.16 -22.48
CA GLU A 394 23.03 2.38 -23.32
C GLU A 394 22.93 3.65 -22.48
N ARG A 395 22.09 3.67 -21.45
CA ARG A 395 21.99 4.79 -20.49
C ARG A 395 23.31 5.02 -19.75
N SER A 396 24.05 3.97 -19.40
CA SER A 396 25.37 4.10 -18.76
C SER A 396 26.39 4.73 -19.71
N LYS A 397 26.41 4.32 -20.98
CA LYS A 397 27.28 4.87 -22.04
C LYS A 397 26.95 6.35 -22.30
N LEU A 398 25.66 6.69 -22.41
CA LEU A 398 25.20 8.07 -22.56
C LEU A 398 25.55 8.93 -21.32
N LYS A 399 25.43 8.39 -20.11
CA LYS A 399 25.81 9.09 -18.87
C LYS A 399 27.30 9.40 -18.85
N ILE A 400 28.17 8.44 -19.19
CA ILE A 400 29.62 8.66 -19.32
C ILE A 400 29.92 9.73 -20.38
N SER A 401 29.24 9.68 -21.54
CA SER A 401 29.40 10.68 -22.60
C SER A 401 29.04 12.09 -22.10
N VAL A 402 27.87 12.26 -21.49
CA VAL A 402 27.40 13.55 -20.94
C VAL A 402 28.33 14.07 -19.85
N ASP A 403 28.85 13.21 -18.97
CA ASP A 403 29.80 13.64 -17.94
C ASP A 403 31.15 14.07 -18.53
N SER A 404 31.61 13.45 -19.64
CA SER A 404 32.79 13.88 -20.38
C SER A 404 32.59 15.23 -21.09
N GLU A 405 31.42 15.46 -21.70
CA GLU A 405 31.04 16.76 -22.26
C GLU A 405 30.93 17.84 -21.16
N HIS A 406 30.43 17.48 -19.98
CA HIS A 406 30.32 18.40 -18.85
C HIS A 406 31.69 18.79 -18.30
N GLN A 407 32.65 17.85 -18.23
CA GLN A 407 34.05 18.15 -17.93
C GLN A 407 34.65 19.09 -18.98
N ALA A 408 34.50 18.80 -20.28
CA ALA A 408 34.99 19.65 -21.36
C ALA A 408 34.37 21.06 -21.33
N SER A 409 33.06 21.17 -21.09
CA SER A 409 32.36 22.44 -20.93
C SER A 409 32.88 23.24 -19.73
N ASN A 410 33.19 22.58 -18.61
CA ASN A 410 33.77 23.22 -17.44
C ASN A 410 35.22 23.70 -17.70
N SER A 411 36.05 22.92 -18.41
CA SER A 411 37.37 23.38 -18.85
C SER A 411 37.28 24.58 -19.81
N LEU A 412 36.34 24.57 -20.76
CA LEU A 412 36.09 25.72 -21.64
C LEU A 412 35.62 26.97 -20.85
N ARG A 413 34.77 26.81 -19.83
CA ARG A 413 34.35 27.91 -18.93
C ARG A 413 35.53 28.47 -18.11
N GLN A 414 36.47 27.62 -17.67
CA GLN A 414 37.71 28.05 -17.02
C GLN A 414 38.63 28.83 -17.97
N ILE A 415 38.71 28.42 -19.24
CA ILE A 415 39.48 29.14 -20.28
C ILE A 415 38.81 30.48 -20.60
N ILE A 416 37.48 30.52 -20.77
CA ILE A 416 36.72 31.76 -21.02
C ILE A 416 36.93 32.74 -19.85
N THR A 417 36.73 32.32 -18.60
CA THR A 417 36.93 33.21 -17.43
C THR A 417 38.39 33.60 -17.19
N LYS A 418 39.36 32.91 -17.79
CA LYS A 418 40.77 33.35 -17.85
C LYS A 418 40.95 34.44 -18.91
N LEU A 419 40.44 34.23 -20.13
CA LEU A 419 40.48 35.21 -21.22
C LEU A 419 39.69 36.49 -20.91
N GLU A 420 38.56 36.39 -20.21
CA GLU A 420 37.79 37.55 -19.73
C GLU A 420 38.59 38.40 -18.73
N ARG A 421 39.37 37.75 -17.84
CA ARG A 421 40.26 38.43 -16.90
C ARG A 421 41.42 39.12 -17.63
N GLU A 422 42.07 38.42 -18.55
CA GLU A 422 43.16 38.95 -19.37
C GLU A 422 42.68 40.13 -20.24
N LEU A 423 41.47 40.04 -20.81
CA LEU A 423 40.84 41.13 -21.55
C LEU A 423 40.46 42.33 -20.66
N ALA A 424 40.07 42.09 -19.40
CA ALA A 424 39.78 43.16 -18.45
C ALA A 424 41.07 43.86 -17.97
N GLU A 425 42.14 43.10 -17.75
CA GLU A 425 43.48 43.60 -17.43
C GLU A 425 44.04 44.42 -18.61
N GLU A 426 43.95 43.91 -19.84
CA GLU A 426 44.41 44.65 -21.02
C GLU A 426 43.58 45.92 -21.30
N LYS A 427 42.26 45.90 -21.04
CA LYS A 427 41.45 47.13 -21.05
C LYS A 427 41.89 48.15 -19.98
N SER A 428 42.29 47.68 -18.80
CA SER A 428 42.85 48.52 -17.74
C SER A 428 44.21 49.11 -18.15
N ASN A 429 45.09 48.30 -18.74
CA ASN A 429 46.38 48.71 -19.26
C ASN A 429 46.23 49.75 -20.39
N SER A 430 45.37 49.46 -21.38
CA SER A 430 45.04 50.39 -22.47
C SER A 430 44.48 51.72 -21.95
N LEU A 431 43.57 51.69 -20.95
CA LEU A 431 43.05 52.90 -20.31
C LEU A 431 44.14 53.68 -19.56
N ASN A 432 45.09 52.99 -18.91
CA ASN A 432 46.21 53.63 -18.22
C ASN A 432 47.22 54.23 -19.21
N VAL A 433 47.49 53.56 -20.34
CA VAL A 433 48.27 54.10 -21.47
C VAL A 433 47.56 55.31 -22.09
N GLN A 434 46.23 55.28 -22.22
CA GLN A 434 45.45 56.44 -22.68
C GLN A 434 45.55 57.62 -21.70
N LYS A 435 45.53 57.35 -20.38
CA LYS A 435 45.73 58.38 -19.34
C LYS A 435 47.16 58.96 -19.38
N THR A 436 48.19 58.15 -19.53
CA THR A 436 49.57 58.67 -19.62
C THR A 436 49.81 59.43 -20.93
N LEU A 437 49.29 58.93 -22.06
CA LEU A 437 49.34 59.62 -23.35
C LEU A 437 48.61 60.97 -23.32
N THR A 438 47.42 61.05 -22.73
CA THR A 438 46.71 62.34 -22.56
C THR A 438 47.45 63.28 -21.63
N ARG A 439 48.01 62.78 -20.51
CA ARG A 439 48.86 63.60 -19.61
C ARG A 439 50.08 64.16 -20.34
N VAL A 440 50.85 63.30 -21.03
CA VAL A 440 52.03 63.71 -21.83
C VAL A 440 51.64 64.67 -22.95
N THR A 441 50.46 64.52 -23.55
CA THR A 441 49.94 65.47 -24.55
C THR A 441 49.62 66.83 -23.92
N THR A 442 49.05 66.89 -22.71
CA THR A 442 48.86 68.15 -21.98
C THR A 442 50.17 68.78 -21.50
N GLU A 443 51.16 67.97 -21.10
CA GLU A 443 52.53 68.42 -20.76
C GLU A 443 53.25 68.99 -22.00
N LYS A 444 53.10 68.34 -23.16
CA LYS A 444 53.58 68.84 -24.46
C LYS A 444 52.88 70.15 -24.85
N ASN A 445 51.56 70.24 -24.71
CA ASN A 445 50.82 71.45 -25.11
C ASN A 445 51.13 72.63 -24.18
N THR A 446 51.29 72.41 -22.87
CA THR A 446 51.68 73.47 -21.92
C THR A 446 53.15 73.90 -22.08
N THR A 447 54.06 72.99 -22.44
CA THR A 447 55.43 73.36 -22.81
C THR A 447 55.53 74.07 -24.15
N LEU A 448 54.70 73.71 -25.14
CA LEU A 448 54.55 74.47 -26.39
C LEU A 448 54.00 75.88 -26.15
N LEU A 449 52.97 76.04 -25.30
CA LEU A 449 52.44 77.35 -24.92
C LEU A 449 53.50 78.22 -24.22
N ARG A 450 54.25 77.66 -23.25
CA ARG A 450 55.40 78.35 -22.64
C ARG A 450 56.49 78.71 -23.66
N ASN A 451 56.75 77.85 -24.65
CA ASN A 451 57.74 78.15 -25.68
C ASN A 451 57.28 79.29 -26.61
N ALA A 452 55.99 79.33 -26.96
CA ALA A 452 55.39 80.47 -27.67
C ALA A 452 55.43 81.76 -26.84
N GLU A 453 55.12 81.69 -25.54
CA GLU A 453 55.18 82.82 -24.60
C GLU A 453 56.62 83.35 -24.42
N ILE A 454 57.60 82.47 -24.25
CA ILE A 454 59.02 82.81 -24.21
C ILE A 454 59.47 83.42 -25.55
N SER A 455 59.04 82.87 -26.68
CA SER A 455 59.34 83.43 -28.01
C SER A 455 58.76 84.83 -28.20
N GLN A 456 57.53 85.07 -27.72
CA GLN A 456 56.90 86.39 -27.73
C GLN A 456 57.62 87.39 -26.82
N GLN A 457 58.03 86.97 -25.62
CA GLN A 457 58.85 87.79 -24.73
C GLN A 457 60.22 88.11 -25.36
N MET A 458 60.86 87.14 -26.00
CA MET A 458 62.16 87.31 -26.66
C MET A 458 62.09 88.29 -27.83
N GLU A 459 61.03 88.23 -28.66
CA GLU A 459 60.84 89.21 -29.75
C GLU A 459 60.48 90.61 -29.19
N MET A 460 59.74 90.71 -28.08
CA MET A 460 59.56 92.01 -27.39
C MET A 460 60.87 92.59 -26.86
N VAL A 461 61.75 91.77 -26.28
CA VAL A 461 63.08 92.20 -25.82
C VAL A 461 63.93 92.66 -27.02
N LYS A 462 63.90 91.92 -28.12
CA LYS A 462 64.62 92.26 -29.37
C LYS A 462 64.10 93.55 -30.02
N GLN A 463 62.80 93.83 -29.94
CA GLN A 463 62.22 95.11 -30.33
C GLN A 463 62.58 96.28 -29.39
N LYS A 464 62.81 96.01 -28.09
CA LYS A 464 63.35 97.03 -27.16
C LYS A 464 64.82 97.31 -27.47
N MET A 465 65.61 96.25 -27.68
CA MET A 465 67.02 96.35 -28.07
C MET A 465 67.19 97.18 -29.35
N LYS A 466 66.38 96.94 -30.39
CA LYS A 466 66.39 97.77 -31.61
C LYS A 466 66.05 99.25 -31.38
N ARG A 467 65.13 99.58 -30.46
CA ARG A 467 64.85 100.99 -30.11
C ARG A 467 66.03 101.63 -29.40
N GLN A 468 66.64 100.95 -28.43
CA GLN A 468 67.83 101.43 -27.73
C GLN A 468 69.04 101.55 -28.67
N GLU A 469 69.16 100.67 -29.66
CA GLU A 469 70.16 100.75 -30.72
C GLU A 469 69.92 101.97 -31.64
N GLN A 470 68.67 102.32 -31.95
CA GLN A 470 68.33 103.55 -32.67
C GLN A 470 68.62 104.80 -31.83
N GLU A 471 68.17 104.84 -30.57
CA GLU A 471 68.45 105.92 -29.60
C GLU A 471 69.96 106.14 -29.42
N MET A 472 70.74 105.06 -29.32
CA MET A 472 72.20 105.13 -29.21
C MET A 472 72.86 105.66 -30.48
N ASN A 473 72.35 105.31 -31.68
CA ASN A 473 72.84 105.88 -32.94
C ASN A 473 72.48 107.37 -33.10
N GLU A 474 71.31 107.81 -32.62
CA GLU A 474 70.96 109.24 -32.57
C GLU A 474 71.86 110.03 -31.61
N LEU A 475 72.21 109.45 -30.46
CA LEU A 475 73.18 110.04 -29.53
C LEU A 475 74.60 110.06 -30.11
N LEU A 476 75.01 109.03 -30.85
CA LEU A 476 76.31 108.97 -31.52
C LEU A 476 76.44 110.05 -32.60
N ASN A 477 75.39 110.27 -33.39
CA ASN A 477 75.34 111.35 -34.39
C ASN A 477 75.35 112.74 -33.74
N LYS A 478 74.72 112.92 -32.58
CA LYS A 478 74.83 114.17 -31.80
C LYS A 478 76.25 114.39 -31.26
N LEU A 479 76.95 113.34 -30.83
CA LEU A 479 78.35 113.41 -30.42
C LEU A 479 79.26 113.86 -31.57
N LEU A 480 79.14 113.25 -32.75
CA LEU A 480 79.91 113.62 -33.94
C LEU A 480 79.73 115.09 -34.33
N ASN A 481 78.49 115.58 -34.35
CA ASN A 481 78.22 116.99 -34.64
C ASN A 481 78.87 117.95 -33.63
N LEU A 482 78.85 117.59 -32.34
CA LEU A 482 79.48 118.39 -31.27
C LEU A 482 81.01 118.35 -31.34
N GLU A 483 81.63 117.26 -31.78
CA GLU A 483 83.07 117.22 -32.07
C GLU A 483 83.44 118.10 -33.26
N GLU A 484 82.60 118.18 -34.30
CA GLU A 484 82.84 119.06 -35.45
C GLU A 484 82.72 120.55 -35.11
N GLU A 485 81.79 120.94 -34.22
CA GLU A 485 81.73 122.30 -33.67
C GLU A 485 82.95 122.63 -32.79
N ASN A 486 83.39 121.68 -31.96
CA ASN A 486 84.56 121.83 -31.10
C ASN A 486 85.87 121.96 -31.90
N SER A 487 85.95 121.33 -33.09
CA SER A 487 87.03 121.55 -34.06
C SER A 487 87.06 123.01 -34.53
N LYS A 488 85.93 123.57 -34.95
CA LYS A 488 85.84 124.95 -35.47
C LYS A 488 86.17 126.00 -34.41
N LEU A 489 85.83 125.73 -33.15
CA LEU A 489 86.24 126.54 -31.98
C LEU A 489 87.77 126.56 -31.76
N LYS A 490 88.49 125.53 -32.21
CA LYS A 490 89.94 125.42 -32.04
C LYS A 490 90.70 126.33 -33.01
N ASP A 491 90.24 126.41 -34.26
CA ASP A 491 90.83 127.31 -35.27
C ASP A 491 90.58 128.78 -34.94
N SER A 492 89.39 129.11 -34.39
CA SER A 492 89.07 130.45 -33.90
C SER A 492 90.06 130.95 -32.84
N LYS A 493 90.61 130.06 -32.00
CA LYS A 493 91.64 130.42 -31.00
C LYS A 493 93.03 130.67 -31.61
N SER A 494 93.32 130.09 -32.78
CA SER A 494 94.56 130.38 -33.52
C SER A 494 94.54 131.82 -34.04
N ILE A 495 93.39 132.23 -34.61
CA ILE A 495 93.17 133.60 -35.12
C ILE A 495 93.17 134.61 -33.97
N GLU A 496 92.55 134.30 -32.82
CA GLU A 496 92.60 135.16 -31.62
C GLU A 496 94.04 135.41 -31.16
N LYS A 497 94.91 134.39 -31.21
CA LYS A 497 96.32 134.56 -30.87
C LYS A 497 97.05 135.47 -31.85
N GLN A 498 96.88 135.28 -33.16
CA GLN A 498 97.50 136.14 -34.18
C GLN A 498 97.09 137.61 -34.04
N LEU A 499 95.83 137.87 -33.65
CA LEU A 499 95.36 139.23 -33.36
C LEU A 499 95.98 139.81 -32.08
N ARG A 500 96.19 139.00 -31.03
CA ARG A 500 96.91 139.43 -29.82
C ARG A 500 98.37 139.78 -30.12
N ASP A 501 99.06 138.97 -30.91
CA ASP A 501 100.45 139.19 -31.28
C ASP A 501 100.59 140.50 -32.13
N ASN A 502 99.65 140.77 -33.04
CA ASN A 502 99.58 142.04 -33.78
C ASN A 502 99.25 143.26 -32.88
N ILE A 503 98.44 143.09 -31.83
CA ILE A 503 98.16 144.16 -30.86
C ILE A 503 99.43 144.55 -30.12
N VAL A 504 100.27 143.59 -29.70
CA VAL A 504 101.56 143.89 -29.04
C VAL A 504 102.51 144.64 -29.97
N GLU A 505 102.63 144.24 -31.24
CA GLU A 505 103.49 144.92 -32.21
C GLU A 505 103.00 146.36 -32.52
N LEU A 506 101.68 146.58 -32.55
CA LEU A 506 101.10 147.91 -32.68
C LEU A 506 101.24 148.74 -31.39
N GLU A 507 101.15 148.14 -30.21
CA GLU A 507 101.42 148.79 -28.93
C GLU A 507 102.89 149.22 -28.81
N GLU A 508 103.84 148.42 -29.33
CA GLU A 508 105.27 148.76 -29.38
C GLU A 508 105.52 149.93 -30.34
N GLN A 509 104.93 149.94 -31.55
CA GLN A 509 104.98 151.08 -32.47
C GLN A 509 104.28 152.34 -31.90
N ILE A 510 103.23 152.18 -31.11
CA ILE A 510 102.58 153.27 -30.36
C ILE A 510 103.51 153.76 -29.23
N SER A 511 104.29 152.88 -28.60
CA SER A 511 105.26 153.27 -27.57
C SER A 511 106.40 154.13 -28.16
N GLU A 512 106.91 153.76 -29.34
CA GLU A 512 107.98 154.48 -30.04
C GLU A 512 107.49 155.81 -30.65
N LYS A 513 106.23 155.86 -31.12
CA LYS A 513 105.60 157.15 -31.46
C LYS A 513 105.33 157.99 -30.21
N ASN A 514 105.06 157.38 -29.04
CA ASN A 514 104.90 158.10 -27.78
C ASN A 514 106.22 158.67 -27.22
N THR A 515 107.40 158.08 -27.48
CA THR A 515 108.68 158.71 -27.12
C THR A 515 108.93 159.96 -27.99
N ASN A 516 108.70 159.87 -29.31
CA ASN A 516 108.74 161.05 -30.20
C ASN A 516 107.71 162.12 -29.80
N ILE A 517 106.48 161.73 -29.43
CA ILE A 517 105.45 162.65 -28.94
C ILE A 517 105.86 163.30 -27.62
N LYS A 518 106.56 162.62 -26.70
CA LYS A 518 107.11 163.26 -25.48
C LYS A 518 108.13 164.36 -25.83
N THR A 519 109.00 164.13 -26.81
CA THR A 519 109.96 165.14 -27.31
C THR A 519 109.27 166.38 -27.90
N LEU A 520 108.09 166.20 -28.50
CA LEU A 520 107.26 167.29 -29.03
C LEU A 520 106.35 167.93 -27.97
N GLN A 521 105.86 167.17 -26.99
CA GLN A 521 105.00 167.66 -25.91
C GLN A 521 105.76 168.50 -24.89
N LEU A 522 107.04 168.22 -24.63
CA LEU A 522 107.87 169.12 -23.81
C LEU A 522 108.01 170.51 -24.47
N ARG A 523 108.03 170.56 -25.82
CA ARG A 523 107.98 171.80 -26.62
C ARG A 523 106.60 172.48 -26.66
N LEU A 524 105.54 171.85 -26.15
CA LEU A 524 104.15 172.33 -26.24
C LEU A 524 103.48 172.55 -24.87
N ALA A 525 103.96 171.92 -23.80
CA ALA A 525 103.45 172.10 -22.45
C ALA A 525 103.86 173.46 -21.83
N ASP A 526 105.04 173.98 -22.14
CA ASP A 526 105.43 175.35 -21.78
C ASP A 526 104.50 176.42 -22.41
N LEU A 527 103.91 176.11 -23.57
CA LEU A 527 102.86 176.92 -24.22
C LEU A 527 101.46 176.70 -23.64
N LYS A 528 101.25 175.69 -22.80
CA LYS A 528 99.95 175.35 -22.19
C LYS A 528 99.87 175.64 -20.69
N LYS A 529 100.72 176.53 -20.19
CA LYS A 529 100.64 177.18 -18.87
C LYS A 529 99.50 178.23 -18.78
N THR A 530 98.69 178.36 -19.82
CA THR A 530 97.93 179.60 -20.14
C THR A 530 96.40 179.46 -20.01
N LEU A 531 95.83 178.26 -19.95
CA LEU A 531 94.38 178.07 -19.72
C LEU A 531 94.06 176.91 -18.76
N GLN A 532 93.08 177.14 -17.90
CA GLN A 532 92.76 176.35 -16.71
C GLN A 532 91.62 175.34 -16.93
N GLN A 533 91.74 174.16 -16.28
CA GLN A 533 90.75 173.59 -15.34
C GLN A 533 89.33 173.20 -15.86
N GLU A 534 89.00 171.89 -15.88
CA GLU A 534 87.94 171.25 -15.03
C GLU A 534 87.61 169.75 -15.32
N LEU A 535 87.15 169.05 -14.26
CA LEU A 535 86.24 167.87 -14.16
C LEU A 535 86.67 166.40 -14.53
N ARG A 536 85.76 165.42 -14.26
CA ARG A 536 86.07 164.08 -13.62
C ARG A 536 84.95 162.97 -13.77
N THR A 537 85.19 161.73 -13.28
CA THR A 537 84.25 160.65 -12.72
C THR A 537 83.54 159.52 -13.59
N PRO A 538 83.08 158.33 -13.02
CA PRO A 538 82.79 157.00 -13.69
C PRO A 538 81.45 156.20 -13.36
N GLY A 539 81.27 154.86 -13.67
CA GLY A 539 80.01 154.00 -13.47
C GLY A 539 80.10 152.40 -13.42
N ASN A 540 78.97 151.59 -13.26
CA ASN A 540 78.92 150.16 -12.70
C ASN A 540 77.62 149.20 -12.90
N SER A 541 77.64 147.82 -12.69
CA SER A 541 76.61 146.82 -12.07
C SER A 541 75.58 145.75 -12.74
N ASN A 542 75.12 144.65 -11.99
CA ASN A 542 73.88 143.67 -11.99
C ASN A 542 73.80 142.27 -12.80
N TYR A 543 72.91 141.17 -12.74
CA TYR A 543 71.91 140.30 -11.89
C TYR A 543 71.36 139.01 -12.72
N HIS A 544 70.51 137.90 -12.47
CA HIS A 544 69.70 137.01 -11.48
C HIS A 544 69.27 135.56 -12.14
N THR A 545 68.35 134.52 -11.86
CA THR A 545 67.27 133.95 -10.89
C THR A 545 66.58 132.51 -11.24
N ASP A 546 66.28 131.57 -10.26
CA ASP A 546 65.28 130.39 -9.94
C ASP A 546 64.76 129.19 -10.93
N LEU A 547 63.88 128.11 -10.73
CA LEU A 547 62.87 127.47 -9.73
C LEU A 547 62.28 125.95 -10.03
N MET A 548 61.54 125.21 -9.09
CA MET A 548 60.50 124.02 -9.14
C MET A 548 60.79 122.44 -9.35
N GLU A 549 59.90 121.36 -9.28
CA GLU A 549 58.91 120.72 -8.25
C GLU A 549 58.16 119.28 -8.58
N ASN A 550 57.72 118.42 -7.57
CA ASN A 550 56.50 117.44 -7.38
C ASN A 550 56.36 115.81 -7.47
N THR A 551 55.26 115.12 -6.91
CA THR A 551 55.16 113.68 -6.34
C THR A 551 53.78 112.83 -6.23
N ALA A 552 53.69 111.49 -5.79
CA ALA A 552 52.55 110.70 -5.05
C ALA A 552 52.44 109.07 -5.10
N ALA A 553 51.53 108.34 -4.33
CA ALA A 553 51.39 106.81 -4.14
C ALA A 553 50.02 106.16 -3.57
N VAL A 554 49.90 104.82 -3.19
CA VAL A 554 49.09 104.11 -2.06
C VAL A 554 48.18 102.78 -2.21
N LEU A 555 48.14 101.87 -1.17
CA LEU A 555 47.11 100.83 -0.65
C LEU A 555 47.25 99.23 -0.74
N THR A 556 46.34 98.39 -0.11
CA THR A 556 46.65 97.01 0.52
C THR A 556 45.83 95.63 0.36
N PRO A 557 44.87 95.10 1.21
CA PRO A 557 44.98 93.74 1.91
C PRO A 557 43.79 92.65 1.99
N SER A 558 44.05 91.39 2.48
CA SER A 558 43.13 90.26 2.94
C SER A 558 43.91 89.14 3.76
N GLN A 559 43.52 88.15 4.62
CA GLN A 559 42.31 87.40 5.19
C GLN A 559 41.90 86.05 4.49
N MET A 560 41.44 84.87 5.05
CA MET A 560 40.71 84.35 6.29
C MET A 560 41.10 82.89 6.83
N PHE A 561 40.21 82.07 7.51
CA PHE A 561 40.45 80.85 8.41
C PHE A 561 39.48 79.59 8.16
N THR A 562 39.25 78.45 8.91
CA THR A 562 39.34 77.95 10.35
C THR A 562 39.48 76.37 10.56
N LYS A 563 38.85 75.63 11.55
CA LYS A 563 39.19 74.21 12.04
C LYS A 563 38.13 73.33 12.84
N ASN A 564 38.28 71.98 12.80
CA ASN A 564 38.20 70.79 13.77
C ASN A 564 37.10 70.42 14.87
N PHE A 565 36.70 69.10 14.92
CA PHE A 565 36.53 68.03 16.00
C PHE A 565 36.37 68.31 17.55
N PRO A 566 36.06 67.32 18.49
CA PRO A 566 35.18 66.11 18.54
C PRO A 566 34.47 65.74 19.93
N ASN A 567 33.66 64.65 19.96
CA ASN A 567 33.40 63.62 21.03
C ASN A 567 32.71 63.88 22.43
N SER A 568 31.84 62.95 22.89
CA SER A 568 31.54 62.61 24.32
C SER A 568 30.78 61.26 24.50
N VAL A 569 30.51 60.78 25.75
CA VAL A 569 30.20 59.35 26.10
C VAL A 569 29.17 59.18 27.24
N LYS A 570 28.31 58.11 27.20
CA LYS A 570 27.60 57.33 28.29
C LYS A 570 26.33 56.60 27.74
N ARG A 571 25.75 55.51 28.30
CA ARG A 571 26.07 54.54 29.39
C ARG A 571 25.27 53.22 29.15
N ASP A 572 25.50 52.20 29.98
CA ASP A 572 24.89 50.86 29.95
C ASP A 572 23.46 50.75 30.54
N GLU A 573 22.67 49.76 30.08
CA GLU A 573 21.86 48.82 30.89
C GLU A 573 21.09 47.80 30.00
N GLU A 574 21.48 46.50 29.92
CA GLU A 574 20.60 45.45 29.34
C GLU A 574 20.92 43.95 29.69
N ASP A 575 21.46 43.62 30.87
CA ASP A 575 21.95 42.24 31.18
C ASP A 575 21.08 41.40 32.17
N VAL A 576 19.85 41.82 32.46
CA VAL A 576 18.94 41.07 33.36
C VAL A 576 18.17 39.96 32.62
N ASN A 577 17.90 40.14 31.33
CA ASN A 577 16.90 39.37 30.59
C ASN A 577 17.37 37.93 30.25
N PHE A 578 18.59 37.77 29.74
CA PHE A 578 19.09 36.48 29.25
C PHE A 578 19.24 35.40 30.32
N LYS A 579 19.56 35.79 31.57
CA LYS A 579 19.76 34.84 32.68
C LYS A 579 18.45 34.20 33.14
N TYR A 580 17.35 34.98 33.13
CA TYR A 580 16.01 34.47 33.42
C TYR A 580 15.48 33.64 32.24
N LEU A 581 15.63 34.13 31.01
CA LEU A 581 15.23 33.44 29.78
C LEU A 581 15.84 32.04 29.67
N LYS A 582 17.15 31.90 29.94
CA LYS A 582 17.85 30.61 29.95
C LYS A 582 17.23 29.63 30.95
N HIS A 583 16.83 30.10 32.14
CA HIS A 583 16.20 29.24 33.15
C HIS A 583 14.79 28.79 32.73
N VAL A 584 13.98 29.70 32.17
CA VAL A 584 12.62 29.37 31.70
C VAL A 584 12.65 28.37 30.54
N ILE A 585 13.56 28.53 29.57
CA ILE A 585 13.73 27.59 28.45
C ILE A 585 14.18 26.21 28.96
N ILE A 586 15.19 26.14 29.85
CA ILE A 586 15.64 24.86 30.41
C ILE A 586 14.52 24.17 31.18
N LYS A 587 13.74 24.91 31.98
CA LYS A 587 12.60 24.35 32.71
C LYS A 587 11.52 23.82 31.77
N PHE A 588 11.15 24.56 30.72
CA PHE A 588 10.19 24.07 29.73
C PHE A 588 10.64 22.80 29.00
N LEU A 589 11.94 22.66 28.71
CA LEU A 589 12.51 21.46 28.08
C LEU A 589 12.67 20.25 29.03
N THR A 590 12.50 20.43 30.35
CA THR A 590 12.72 19.38 31.37
C THR A 590 11.53 19.11 32.28
N SER A 591 10.51 19.97 32.29
CA SER A 591 9.23 19.76 32.98
C SER A 591 8.36 18.69 32.30
N ARG A 592 7.42 18.12 33.07
CA ARG A 592 6.42 17.16 32.56
C ARG A 592 5.40 17.84 31.65
N GLU A 593 4.78 17.11 30.73
CA GLU A 593 3.98 17.66 29.63
C GLU A 593 2.72 18.45 30.05
N TYR A 594 2.29 18.38 31.31
CA TYR A 594 1.23 19.24 31.85
C TYR A 594 1.77 20.61 32.30
N GLU A 595 2.89 20.63 33.03
CA GLU A 595 3.57 21.86 33.45
C GLU A 595 4.05 22.69 32.24
N ALA A 596 4.53 22.00 31.20
CA ALA A 596 5.01 22.62 29.97
C ALA A 596 3.94 23.51 29.29
N GLN A 597 2.65 23.11 29.31
CA GLN A 597 1.56 23.90 28.70
C GLN A 597 1.40 25.28 29.37
N HIS A 598 1.56 25.36 30.68
CA HIS A 598 1.45 26.64 31.40
C HIS A 598 2.67 27.55 31.17
N LEU A 599 3.83 26.98 30.77
CA LEU A 599 5.04 27.73 30.49
C LEU A 599 5.10 28.31 29.06
N ILE A 600 4.35 27.77 28.09
CA ILE A 600 4.33 28.28 26.69
C ILE A 600 4.01 29.78 26.67
N LYS A 601 2.97 30.21 27.41
CA LYS A 601 2.52 31.60 27.42
C LYS A 601 3.56 32.56 28.01
N ALA A 602 4.31 32.12 29.01
CA ALA A 602 5.42 32.90 29.57
C ALA A 602 6.58 33.04 28.57
N ILE A 603 6.92 31.95 27.87
CA ILE A 603 7.95 31.95 26.82
C ILE A 603 7.55 32.84 25.65
N SER A 604 6.29 32.76 25.19
CA SER A 604 5.75 33.63 24.14
C SER A 604 5.93 35.11 24.49
N THR A 605 5.57 35.52 25.72
CA THR A 605 5.77 36.91 26.18
C THR A 605 7.23 37.32 26.34
N LEU A 606 8.13 36.40 26.72
CA LEU A 606 9.57 36.69 26.92
C LEU A 606 10.35 36.75 25.60
N LEU A 607 10.01 35.92 24.62
CA LEU A 607 10.65 35.84 23.31
C LEU A 607 9.93 36.65 22.22
N LYS A 608 8.77 37.25 22.52
CA LYS A 608 7.91 37.98 21.58
C LYS A 608 7.53 37.14 20.35
N PHE A 609 7.14 35.88 20.58
CA PHE A 609 6.66 35.01 19.50
C PHE A 609 5.44 35.59 18.79
N THR A 610 5.33 35.35 17.49
CA THR A 610 4.10 35.60 16.74
C THR A 610 3.03 34.58 17.14
N PRO A 611 1.72 34.90 16.97
CA PRO A 611 0.64 33.96 17.29
C PRO A 611 0.73 32.62 16.55
N GLU A 612 1.34 32.60 15.37
CA GLU A 612 1.55 31.39 14.58
C GLU A 612 2.66 30.49 15.16
N GLU A 613 3.71 31.08 15.74
CA GLU A 613 4.79 30.34 16.41
C GLU A 613 4.32 29.76 17.75
N GLU A 614 3.54 30.53 18.53
CA GLU A 614 2.90 30.02 19.76
C GLU A 614 1.94 28.87 19.46
N ARG A 615 1.12 29.00 18.40
CA ARG A 615 0.23 27.92 17.92
C ARG A 615 1.01 26.65 17.53
N LEU A 616 2.11 26.80 16.79
CA LEU A 616 2.90 25.67 16.29
C LEU A 616 3.60 24.90 17.43
N ILE A 617 4.01 25.59 18.50
CA ILE A 617 4.53 24.96 19.73
C ILE A 617 3.41 24.23 20.49
N HIS A 618 2.23 24.83 20.62
CA HIS A 618 1.05 24.17 21.20
C HIS A 618 0.70 22.87 20.48
N GLU A 619 0.54 22.91 19.14
CA GLU A 619 0.22 21.74 18.31
C GLU A 619 1.32 20.66 18.37
N THR A 620 2.59 21.05 18.51
CA THR A 620 3.71 20.09 18.65
C THR A 620 3.70 19.40 20.02
N LEU A 621 3.34 20.12 21.09
CA LEU A 621 3.23 19.55 22.43
C LEU A 621 1.98 18.66 22.58
N GLU A 622 0.87 19.03 21.94
CA GLU A 622 -0.37 18.25 21.91
C GLU A 622 -0.24 17.00 21.04
N TRP A 623 0.46 17.09 19.89
CA TRP A 623 0.85 15.92 19.10
C TRP A 623 1.62 14.89 19.95
N LYS A 624 2.59 15.33 20.76
CA LYS A 624 3.32 14.45 21.69
C LYS A 624 2.44 13.76 22.75
N LYS A 625 1.20 14.21 22.98
CA LYS A 625 0.24 13.59 23.91
C LYS A 625 -0.71 12.59 23.22
N SER A 626 -0.74 12.55 21.88
CA SER A 626 -1.68 11.74 21.11
C SER A 626 -0.99 10.57 20.41
N TRP A 627 -1.39 9.34 20.75
CA TRP A 627 -0.78 8.11 20.22
C TRP A 627 -0.93 7.93 18.70
N PHE A 628 -1.91 8.61 18.08
CA PHE A 628 -2.26 8.45 16.66
C PHE A 628 -2.21 9.77 15.85
N GLY A 629 -1.51 10.80 16.36
CA GLY A 629 -1.35 12.07 15.65
C GLY A 629 -0.29 12.05 14.54
N SER A 630 -0.52 12.80 13.46
CA SER A 630 0.52 13.14 12.48
C SER A 630 1.33 14.36 12.95
N ARG A 631 2.67 14.32 12.81
CA ARG A 631 3.55 15.41 13.27
C ARG A 631 3.22 16.74 12.55
N PRO A 632 3.08 17.88 13.26
CA PRO A 632 2.82 19.18 12.65
C PRO A 632 3.87 19.55 11.60
N LYS A 633 3.41 20.03 10.44
CA LYS A 633 4.27 20.46 9.33
C LYS A 633 4.57 21.95 9.45
N SER A 634 5.80 22.30 9.82
CA SER A 634 6.27 23.68 9.76
C SER A 634 6.29 24.17 8.31
N LYS A 635 5.47 25.18 8.00
CA LYS A 635 5.51 25.87 6.71
C LYS A 635 6.69 26.85 6.70
N SER A 636 7.88 26.34 6.41
CA SER A 636 9.09 27.14 6.20
C SER A 636 8.96 28.03 4.96
N LYS A 637 8.28 29.18 5.11
CA LYS A 637 8.44 30.29 4.17
C LYS A 637 9.87 30.79 4.31
N LEU A 638 10.67 30.57 3.27
CA LEU A 638 11.98 31.16 3.13
C LEU A 638 11.84 32.69 3.21
N PHE A 639 12.64 33.33 4.06
CA PHE A 639 12.92 34.75 3.92
C PHE A 639 13.79 34.95 2.66
N PRO A 640 13.58 36.02 1.87
CA PRO A 640 14.59 36.51 0.95
C PRO A 640 15.79 37.07 1.73
N SER A 641 16.91 37.26 1.02
CA SER A 641 18.25 37.65 1.53
C SER A 641 18.27 38.80 2.55
#